data_AF-A0A951S2G9-F1
#
_entry.id   AF-A0A951S2G9-F1
#
_cell.length_a   1.000
_cell.length_b   1.000
_cell.length_c   1.000
_cell.angle_alpha   90.00
_cell.angle_beta   90.00
_cell.angle_gamma   90.00
#
_symmetry.space_group_name_H-M   'P 1'
#
loop_
_entity.id
_entity.type
_entity.pdbx_description
1 polymer ?
#
loop_
_entity_poly.entity_id
_entity_poly.type
_entity_poly.pdbx_seq_one_letter_code
_entity_poly.pdbx_strand_id
1 'polypeptide(L)'
;MKKLNFLSLIIILFAFFAASNTMMANYKGDEKDKGKKPVLQKTTLDPRQSLMNINNVTMWVTEEGFHDWVVASSWNGAFPNGSSIGAIFAEGVVWGGQVNDGRSPVVRVNGNTYGTGCAPITRLFRVRPDYLTGDLSSDAATFNGIPVGQVTEADIQALRDQYAKDWNEWPAKGNPNSQYGDQGAPFEDVDDDGLYDPTVDIPGIPGASQCIFIKYNDDLSESNYGSPPIGLEVSEVYWAYAYSGALGNVIYKQMTMVYTGTPQSSATATIDSMFIVQWADPDVGTSSDDFAGCDTTLNLGYAFTSGTGDATYAGLGLPSPAVGYDFFSGASSFTGNLNDSAVVDLQWKKGYKYINQKPMSSFIYFAAGGNWSDPGFNYNGTLEFYNLMRGKLPIPRYPSGSPFPVEVADVTPYGTYLLAGDPSLPASPTNKIDGVSEGPGDRRTMCVNGPITMSLGDTAQIVLGIVYGLGQDNLGSVTALKQNDNTAQIVFDQLFQLPSIKPPKVKVAALSNEVVLNWGFDEASISEIENFNSQSYTFQGYEVYQVPSSSSSLADGILLGTWDIADGVTAIYDDVPDANGTLIPTLVANGTDKGLTKYLTIKQDQIRKAELKNGQEYYFAVVAYAYNPTPLLPFHVIRSPFVIQRVTPQTTKPGDRLYANVGDSIQVSHSQGHSDGNVVVLVVDPTITTGHQYRVDFATDGTWSITDVTTGTVKLSGQTNQVGDNDYAIVDGLLVKVIGPPVAINTWSFTPSAARWFTGYSGLGGDQFFGGLVLGSDFFGSNITSDQYVTVELRFVTDRNNGQRAYRYLRGGTPNYGYVDYEKQYFTLWDVDANPPQQLSVAYVEQAGNPSADATWMPTANSADREYLFFLKTPYSDTPDPALTSLNLYGDADQFATLYGLWPLQRGSMPFNPQDGQVFTIIPNYANTGADQFTFTAPAPKTSSMDLAKKDVEKINVFPNPYYGYQYRELAPNNKYVTFSHLPDNAIIRIFDLSGVLVKTITHIPNQGQFETWNLANDSNYPVASGIYIVYIDMPDLGTTKVLKLAIIQEQQMLKTY
;
A
#
# COMPACT_ATOMS: atom_id res chain seq x y z
N MET A 1 -15.87 -39.17 69.53
CA MET A 1 -16.09 -38.21 70.63
C MET A 1 -14.86 -37.32 70.80
N LYS A 2 -14.91 -36.07 70.33
CA LYS A 2 -14.49 -34.84 71.02
C LYS A 2 -14.53 -33.66 70.04
N LYS A 3 -15.22 -32.60 70.49
CA LYS A 3 -15.44 -31.30 69.83
C LYS A 3 -14.10 -30.57 69.62
N LEU A 4 -13.94 -29.88 68.49
CA LEU A 4 -12.96 -28.82 68.33
C LEU A 4 -13.67 -27.50 67.95
N ASN A 5 -13.20 -26.41 68.55
CA ASN A 5 -13.88 -25.13 68.73
C ASN A 5 -13.97 -24.26 67.46
N PHE A 6 -15.15 -23.64 67.29
CA PHE A 6 -15.51 -22.68 66.22
C PHE A 6 -14.77 -21.33 66.28
N LEU A 7 -13.91 -21.10 67.28
CA LEU A 7 -13.22 -19.82 67.50
C LEU A 7 -11.83 -19.75 66.84
N SER A 8 -11.23 -20.89 66.48
CA SER A 8 -9.90 -20.93 65.82
C SER A 8 -9.96 -20.72 64.30
N LEU A 9 -11.14 -20.86 63.68
CA LEU A 9 -11.32 -20.68 62.24
C LEU A 9 -11.44 -19.20 61.84
N ILE A 10 -11.88 -18.33 62.76
CA ILE A 10 -12.09 -16.89 62.51
C ILE A 10 -10.77 -16.10 62.60
N ILE A 11 -9.80 -16.55 63.40
CA ILE A 11 -8.48 -15.88 63.51
C ILE A 11 -7.56 -16.23 62.33
N ILE A 12 -7.74 -17.40 61.70
CA ILE A 12 -6.97 -17.81 60.50
C ILE A 12 -7.50 -17.13 59.22
N LEU A 13 -8.80 -16.81 59.14
CA LEU A 13 -9.36 -16.10 57.98
C LEU A 13 -8.99 -14.60 57.93
N PHE A 14 -8.67 -13.97 59.06
CA PHE A 14 -8.28 -12.54 59.09
C PHE A 14 -6.79 -12.29 58.82
N ALA A 15 -5.93 -13.31 58.96
CA ALA A 15 -4.49 -13.20 58.68
C ALA A 15 -4.13 -13.28 57.18
N PHE A 16 -5.07 -13.64 56.31
CA PHE A 16 -4.85 -13.72 54.86
C PHE A 16 -4.99 -12.39 54.11
N PHE A 17 -5.40 -11.30 54.78
CA PHE A 17 -5.60 -9.99 54.14
C PHE A 17 -4.52 -8.94 54.44
N ALA A 18 -3.47 -9.25 55.20
CA ALA A 18 -2.44 -8.26 55.56
C ALA A 18 -1.06 -8.89 55.85
N ALA A 19 -0.36 -9.36 54.83
CA ALA A 19 1.10 -9.51 54.89
C ALA A 19 1.70 -9.61 53.48
N SER A 20 2.46 -8.58 53.09
CA SER A 20 3.38 -8.57 51.96
C SER A 20 4.54 -9.55 52.21
N ASN A 21 4.64 -10.60 51.41
CA ASN A 21 5.79 -11.50 51.42
C ASN A 21 6.76 -11.13 50.28
N THR A 22 7.62 -10.13 50.53
CA THR A 22 9.00 -10.20 50.07
C THR A 22 9.81 -11.01 51.08
N MET A 23 10.83 -11.72 50.59
CA MET A 23 11.82 -12.51 51.32
C MET A 23 11.47 -13.99 51.51
N MET A 24 12.06 -14.81 50.64
CA MET A 24 12.96 -15.93 50.97
C MET A 24 13.12 -16.80 49.71
N ALA A 25 14.15 -16.49 48.94
CA ALA A 25 14.63 -17.32 47.85
C ALA A 25 15.48 -18.46 48.43
N ASN A 26 15.16 -19.69 48.11
CA ASN A 26 16.11 -20.80 48.13
C ASN A 26 15.79 -21.73 46.97
N TYR A 27 16.78 -21.82 46.09
CA TYR A 27 16.84 -22.55 44.84
C TYR A 27 17.02 -24.05 45.08
N LYS A 28 16.26 -24.88 44.36
CA LYS A 28 16.65 -26.22 43.90
C LYS A 28 15.91 -26.50 42.59
N GLY A 29 16.67 -26.83 41.56
CA GLY A 29 16.18 -27.22 40.24
C GLY A 29 15.49 -28.59 40.20
N ASP A 30 15.03 -28.91 38.99
CA ASP A 30 14.21 -30.04 38.57
C ASP A 30 12.69 -29.82 38.66
N GLU A 31 12.21 -28.83 37.92
CA GLU A 31 10.92 -28.78 37.20
C GLU A 31 10.94 -27.47 36.38
N LYS A 32 10.30 -27.41 35.19
CA LYS A 32 10.03 -26.14 34.49
C LYS A 32 9.12 -25.30 35.40
N ASP A 33 9.72 -24.64 36.38
CA ASP A 33 9.03 -23.98 37.48
C ASP A 33 8.27 -22.80 36.87
N LYS A 34 6.94 -22.81 37.05
CA LYS A 34 6.01 -21.78 36.59
C LYS A 34 6.17 -20.52 37.44
N GLY A 35 7.38 -19.96 37.44
CA GLY A 35 7.75 -18.71 38.08
C GLY A 35 6.85 -17.58 37.60
N LYS A 36 6.52 -16.67 38.52
CA LYS A 36 5.50 -15.62 38.36
C LYS A 36 5.59 -14.91 37.01
N LYS A 37 4.50 -15.03 36.25
CA LYS A 37 4.22 -14.31 35.00
C LYS A 37 4.55 -12.81 35.12
N PRO A 38 5.22 -12.20 34.12
CA PRO A 38 4.90 -10.83 33.77
C PRO A 38 3.42 -10.81 33.42
N VAL A 39 2.65 -9.99 34.12
CA VAL A 39 1.27 -9.69 33.70
C VAL A 39 1.43 -8.84 32.44
N LEU A 40 0.82 -9.24 31.32
CA LEU A 40 0.61 -8.36 30.17
C LEU A 40 0.11 -7.03 30.72
N GLN A 41 0.97 -6.01 30.72
CA GLN A 41 0.58 -4.69 31.17
C GLN A 41 -0.40 -4.21 30.10
N LYS A 42 -1.70 -4.17 30.41
CA LYS A 42 -2.69 -3.42 29.63
C LYS A 42 -2.06 -2.08 29.26
N THR A 43 -2.20 -1.59 28.04
CA THR A 43 -1.64 -0.31 27.54
C THR A 43 -1.50 0.74 28.66
N THR A 44 -0.34 0.73 29.31
CA THR A 44 0.14 1.75 30.24
C THR A 44 1.10 2.60 29.45
N LEU A 45 1.09 3.91 29.69
CA LEU A 45 2.17 4.78 29.23
C LEU A 45 3.51 4.16 29.66
N ASP A 46 4.34 3.79 28.68
CA ASP A 46 5.66 3.13 28.84
C ASP A 46 5.59 1.63 29.18
N PRO A 47 5.14 0.78 28.24
CA PRO A 47 5.14 -0.66 28.47
C PRO A 47 6.57 -1.21 28.54
N ARG A 48 6.86 -2.06 29.53
CA ARG A 48 8.16 -2.75 29.65
C ARG A 48 8.41 -3.77 28.54
N GLN A 49 7.37 -4.12 27.79
CA GLN A 49 7.38 -5.12 26.73
C GLN A 49 6.43 -4.71 25.61
N SER A 50 6.82 -4.98 24.36
CA SER A 50 6.01 -4.66 23.19
C SER A 50 6.24 -5.67 22.07
N LEU A 51 5.53 -5.52 20.95
CA LEU A 51 5.57 -6.47 19.84
C LEU A 51 5.79 -5.85 18.46
N MET A 52 6.47 -6.59 17.60
CA MET A 52 6.39 -6.46 16.16
C MET A 52 5.20 -7.30 15.66
N ASN A 53 4.33 -6.74 14.82
CA ASN A 53 3.15 -7.43 14.29
C ASN A 53 2.59 -6.83 12.99
N ILE A 54 3.40 -6.07 12.26
CA ILE A 54 2.98 -5.39 11.03
C ILE A 54 2.92 -6.32 9.81
N ASN A 55 3.56 -7.49 9.88
CA ASN A 55 3.59 -8.49 8.80
C ASN A 55 3.10 -9.88 9.29
N ASN A 56 3.42 -10.96 8.57
CA ASN A 56 2.95 -12.31 8.91
C ASN A 56 3.65 -12.91 10.14
N VAL A 57 4.69 -12.27 10.66
CA VAL A 57 5.44 -12.72 11.83
C VAL A 57 5.14 -11.78 12.99
N THR A 58 5.01 -12.33 14.19
CA THR A 58 5.02 -11.53 15.41
C THR A 58 6.23 -11.87 16.26
N MET A 59 6.72 -10.90 17.03
CA MET A 59 7.86 -11.08 17.93
C MET A 59 7.68 -10.13 19.11
N TRP A 60 7.86 -10.63 20.32
CA TRP A 60 7.74 -9.84 21.56
C TRP A 60 9.11 -9.56 22.15
N VAL A 61 9.36 -8.33 22.58
CA VAL A 61 10.64 -7.93 23.18
C VAL A 61 10.43 -7.02 24.39
N THR A 62 11.23 -7.21 25.43
CA THR A 62 11.27 -6.33 26.60
C THR A 62 12.26 -5.17 26.42
N GLU A 63 12.14 -4.12 27.25
CA GLU A 63 13.09 -3.00 27.33
C GLU A 63 14.53 -3.42 27.65
N GLU A 64 14.74 -4.64 28.16
CA GLU A 64 16.06 -5.22 28.43
C GLU A 64 16.57 -6.14 27.31
N GLY A 65 15.86 -6.22 26.17
CA GLY A 65 16.22 -7.05 25.02
C GLY A 65 15.90 -8.54 25.19
N PHE A 66 15.02 -8.89 26.13
CA PHE A 66 14.61 -10.27 26.37
C PHE A 66 13.36 -10.62 25.56
N HIS A 67 13.33 -11.82 24.96
CA HIS A 67 12.23 -12.31 24.15
C HIS A 67 11.60 -13.53 24.84
N ASP A 68 10.60 -13.28 25.70
CA ASP A 68 9.93 -14.32 26.48
C ASP A 68 8.73 -14.94 25.74
N TRP A 69 8.24 -16.09 26.23
CA TRP A 69 7.19 -16.89 25.61
C TRP A 69 5.78 -16.35 25.92
N VAL A 70 5.34 -15.32 25.19
CA VAL A 70 4.03 -14.67 25.40
C VAL A 70 2.87 -15.48 24.82
N VAL A 71 2.97 -15.91 23.57
CA VAL A 71 1.88 -16.55 22.81
C VAL A 71 1.59 -17.93 23.38
N ALA A 72 0.35 -18.13 23.85
CA ALA A 72 -0.11 -19.36 24.50
C ALA A 72 0.80 -19.88 25.64
N SER A 73 1.65 -19.01 26.19
CA SER A 73 2.71 -19.38 27.14
C SER A 73 3.67 -20.47 26.63
N SER A 74 3.88 -20.52 25.31
CA SER A 74 4.74 -21.52 24.65
C SER A 74 5.58 -20.97 23.51
N TRP A 75 5.29 -19.78 22.99
CA TRP A 75 6.10 -19.17 21.94
C TRP A 75 6.30 -17.69 22.21
N ASN A 76 7.44 -17.15 21.83
CA ASN A 76 7.66 -15.71 21.84
C ASN A 76 6.65 -15.03 20.92
N GLY A 77 6.65 -15.44 19.65
CA GLY A 77 5.80 -14.89 18.62
C GLY A 77 4.98 -15.95 17.89
N ALA A 78 3.86 -15.53 17.32
CA ALA A 78 3.03 -16.32 16.43
C ALA A 78 3.48 -16.23 14.97
N PHE A 79 3.38 -17.37 14.26
CA PHE A 79 3.51 -17.45 12.81
C PHE A 79 2.56 -18.53 12.26
N PRO A 80 1.63 -18.20 11.34
CA PRO A 80 1.36 -16.85 10.85
C PRO A 80 0.72 -15.94 11.92
N ASN A 81 0.86 -14.63 11.75
CA ASN A 81 0.27 -13.61 12.62
C ASN A 81 -1.25 -13.82 12.75
N GLY A 82 -1.78 -13.59 13.96
CA GLY A 82 -3.18 -13.86 14.30
C GLY A 82 -3.46 -15.32 14.69
N SER A 83 -2.50 -16.23 14.53
CA SER A 83 -2.60 -17.58 15.10
C SER A 83 -2.22 -17.62 16.58
N SER A 84 -2.55 -18.72 17.25
CA SER A 84 -2.18 -18.98 18.65
C SER A 84 -0.94 -19.88 18.77
N ILE A 85 -0.15 -20.01 17.70
CA ILE A 85 0.97 -20.96 17.57
C ILE A 85 2.18 -20.26 16.97
N GLY A 86 3.38 -20.75 17.26
CA GLY A 86 4.63 -20.14 16.81
C GLY A 86 5.74 -21.15 16.55
N ALA A 87 6.95 -20.64 16.30
CA ALA A 87 8.12 -21.47 16.01
C ALA A 87 9.35 -21.20 16.90
N ILE A 88 9.27 -20.20 17.78
CA ILE A 88 10.36 -19.82 18.69
C ILE A 88 9.79 -19.79 20.10
N PHE A 89 10.32 -20.57 21.03
CA PHE A 89 9.95 -20.51 22.44
C PHE A 89 10.52 -19.23 23.09
N ALA A 90 11.84 -19.07 23.01
CA ALA A 90 12.57 -17.92 23.51
C ALA A 90 13.79 -17.62 22.63
N GLU A 91 14.23 -16.37 22.62
CA GLU A 91 15.44 -15.97 21.93
C GLU A 91 16.13 -14.79 22.63
N GLY A 92 17.31 -14.43 22.17
CA GLY A 92 18.02 -13.28 22.69
C GLY A 92 19.45 -13.22 22.21
N VAL A 93 20.12 -12.13 22.57
CA VAL A 93 21.54 -11.97 22.25
C VAL A 93 22.39 -12.23 23.47
N VAL A 94 23.43 -13.04 23.26
CA VAL A 94 24.43 -13.41 24.25
C VAL A 94 25.80 -12.97 23.74
N TRP A 95 26.64 -12.49 24.63
CA TRP A 95 28.03 -12.15 24.30
C TRP A 95 28.97 -12.65 25.37
N GLY A 96 30.24 -12.83 24.98
CA GLY A 96 31.26 -13.25 25.92
C GLY A 96 32.66 -13.01 25.40
N GLY A 97 33.59 -12.71 26.31
CA GLY A 97 34.96 -12.35 25.96
C GLY A 97 35.90 -12.40 27.16
N GLN A 98 37.18 -12.18 26.87
CA GLN A 98 38.24 -12.03 27.87
C GLN A 98 38.40 -10.56 28.23
N VAL A 99 37.85 -10.16 29.37
CA VAL A 99 37.82 -8.78 29.83
C VAL A 99 39.06 -8.47 30.67
N ASN A 100 39.95 -7.67 30.08
CA ASN A 100 41.20 -7.23 30.69
C ASN A 100 41.03 -5.81 31.26
N ASP A 101 40.23 -5.67 32.31
CA ASP A 101 39.95 -4.40 32.99
C ASP A 101 40.65 -4.29 34.37
N GLY A 102 41.43 -5.31 34.75
CA GLY A 102 42.09 -5.42 36.05
C GLY A 102 41.31 -6.23 37.09
N ARG A 103 40.13 -6.77 36.74
CA ARG A 103 39.30 -7.59 37.62
C ARG A 103 39.32 -9.07 37.18
N SER A 104 39.10 -9.94 38.16
CA SER A 104 38.86 -11.37 37.95
C SER A 104 37.41 -11.72 38.28
N PRO A 105 36.84 -12.73 37.62
CA PRO A 105 37.46 -13.49 36.54
C PRO A 105 37.51 -12.75 35.18
N VAL A 106 38.44 -13.17 34.33
CA VAL A 106 38.71 -12.56 33.01
C VAL A 106 37.65 -12.96 31.98
N VAL A 107 37.29 -14.24 31.90
CA VAL A 107 36.21 -14.69 31.00
C VAL A 107 34.88 -14.27 31.62
N ARG A 108 34.13 -13.47 30.85
CA ARG A 108 32.80 -12.99 31.22
C ARG A 108 31.84 -13.25 30.09
N VAL A 109 30.62 -13.65 30.44
CA VAL A 109 29.49 -13.88 29.52
C VAL A 109 28.29 -13.14 30.08
N ASN A 110 27.53 -12.48 29.21
CA ASN A 110 26.23 -11.93 29.56
C ASN A 110 25.26 -11.95 28.39
N GLY A 111 24.02 -11.53 28.63
CA GLY A 111 22.97 -11.35 27.62
C GLY A 111 21.65 -11.98 28.03
N ASN A 112 20.87 -12.39 27.04
CA ASN A 112 19.50 -12.84 27.20
C ASN A 112 19.32 -14.25 26.60
N THR A 113 18.83 -15.20 27.40
CA THR A 113 18.52 -16.59 27.00
C THR A 113 17.16 -17.04 27.55
N TYR A 114 17.12 -17.68 28.73
CA TYR A 114 15.89 -18.00 29.47
C TYR A 114 15.55 -16.96 30.55
N GLY A 115 16.44 -15.99 30.70
CA GLY A 115 16.33 -14.86 31.58
C GLY A 115 17.28 -13.77 31.11
N THR A 116 17.16 -12.60 31.73
CA THR A 116 17.96 -11.43 31.38
C THR A 116 19.08 -11.21 32.39
N GLY A 117 20.31 -11.03 31.87
CA GLY A 117 21.42 -10.46 32.63
C GLY A 117 21.55 -8.95 32.43
N CYS A 118 20.53 -8.31 31.86
CA CYS A 118 20.58 -6.93 31.38
C CYS A 118 19.66 -6.01 32.18
N ALA A 119 19.96 -4.72 32.20
CA ALA A 119 19.10 -3.68 32.77
C ALA A 119 18.81 -2.57 31.74
N PRO A 120 17.60 -2.00 31.71
CA PRO A 120 17.24 -1.00 30.72
C PRO A 120 17.95 0.34 30.99
N ILE A 121 18.46 0.97 29.94
CA ILE A 121 18.96 2.36 29.95
C ILE A 121 17.82 3.31 29.58
N THR A 122 17.04 2.93 28.57
CA THR A 122 15.84 3.65 28.14
C THR A 122 14.61 2.78 28.38
N ARG A 123 13.42 3.40 28.39
CA ARG A 123 12.19 2.65 28.12
C ARG A 123 12.21 2.10 26.68
N LEU A 124 11.31 1.17 26.39
CA LEU A 124 11.04 0.72 25.03
C LEU A 124 10.26 1.78 24.24
N PHE A 125 10.60 1.94 22.95
CA PHE A 125 9.86 2.79 22.00
C PHE A 125 9.36 1.95 20.83
N ARG A 126 8.11 2.16 20.41
CA ARG A 126 7.50 1.51 19.25
C ARG A 126 6.79 2.53 18.36
N VAL A 127 7.13 2.55 17.08
CA VAL A 127 6.61 3.54 16.11
C VAL A 127 6.11 2.87 14.83
N ARG A 128 5.13 3.50 14.18
CA ARG A 128 4.63 3.14 12.84
C ARG A 128 4.16 4.42 12.12
N PRO A 129 4.49 4.64 10.84
CA PRO A 129 4.11 5.86 10.12
C PRO A 129 2.59 6.09 9.97
N ASP A 130 1.79 5.02 9.96
CA ASP A 130 0.36 5.08 9.69
C ASP A 130 -0.52 5.06 10.95
N TYR A 131 0.04 5.20 12.17
CA TYR A 131 -0.70 4.99 13.43
C TYR A 131 -1.97 5.85 13.58
N LEU A 132 -2.01 7.04 12.95
CA LEU A 132 -3.16 7.94 12.99
C LEU A 132 -4.30 7.52 12.06
N THR A 133 -3.96 6.88 10.94
CA THR A 133 -4.88 6.61 9.83
C THR A 133 -5.20 5.13 9.65
N GLY A 134 -4.31 4.25 10.09
CA GLY A 134 -4.45 2.80 10.01
C GLY A 134 -5.49 2.25 10.98
N ASP A 135 -6.06 1.09 10.63
CA ASP A 135 -6.83 0.29 11.57
C ASP A 135 -5.86 -0.43 12.53
N LEU A 136 -5.96 -0.10 13.81
CA LEU A 136 -5.15 -0.71 14.86
C LEU A 136 -5.88 -1.83 15.59
N SER A 137 -7.05 -2.28 15.12
CA SER A 137 -7.84 -3.31 15.81
C SER A 137 -7.06 -4.60 16.02
N SER A 138 -6.38 -5.10 14.98
CA SER A 138 -5.53 -6.29 15.11
C SER A 138 -4.34 -6.05 16.04
N ASP A 139 -3.78 -4.84 15.98
CA ASP A 139 -2.62 -4.47 16.79
C ASP A 139 -3.01 -4.43 18.28
N ALA A 140 -4.12 -3.76 18.59
CA ALA A 140 -4.70 -3.72 19.91
C ALA A 140 -5.14 -5.10 20.41
N ALA A 141 -5.68 -5.96 19.54
CA ALA A 141 -6.06 -7.33 19.88
C ALA A 141 -4.84 -8.13 20.38
N THR A 142 -3.78 -8.16 19.56
CA THR A 142 -2.56 -8.91 19.88
C THR A 142 -1.84 -8.30 21.07
N PHE A 143 -1.68 -6.97 21.12
CA PHE A 143 -1.02 -6.27 22.21
C PHE A 143 -1.72 -6.53 23.56
N ASN A 144 -3.05 -6.52 23.59
CA ASN A 144 -3.82 -6.75 24.82
C ASN A 144 -4.11 -8.24 25.10
N GLY A 145 -3.76 -9.15 24.20
CA GLY A 145 -4.04 -10.57 24.32
C GLY A 145 -5.54 -10.90 24.35
N ILE A 146 -6.35 -10.17 23.56
CA ILE A 146 -7.81 -10.34 23.47
C ILE A 146 -8.23 -10.68 22.03
N PRO A 147 -9.35 -11.40 21.81
CA PRO A 147 -9.89 -11.60 20.47
C PRO A 147 -10.21 -10.26 19.80
N VAL A 148 -9.97 -10.14 18.49
CA VAL A 148 -10.22 -8.88 17.75
C VAL A 148 -11.66 -8.37 17.89
N GLY A 149 -12.65 -9.27 17.98
CA GLY A 149 -14.06 -8.89 18.19
C GLY A 149 -14.39 -8.36 19.59
N GLN A 150 -13.42 -8.39 20.53
CA GLN A 150 -13.54 -7.81 21.87
C GLN A 150 -12.76 -6.50 22.01
N VAL A 151 -12.04 -6.06 20.97
CA VAL A 151 -11.33 -4.78 20.96
C VAL A 151 -12.33 -3.64 20.99
N THR A 152 -12.08 -2.67 21.88
CA THR A 152 -12.88 -1.46 22.00
C THR A 152 -12.16 -0.27 21.37
N GLU A 153 -12.91 0.78 21.03
CA GLU A 153 -12.32 2.06 20.59
C GLU A 153 -11.36 2.64 21.63
N ALA A 154 -11.57 2.36 22.92
CA ALA A 154 -10.65 2.78 23.98
C ALA A 154 -9.31 2.03 23.92
N ASP A 155 -9.32 0.74 23.56
CA ASP A 155 -8.09 -0.04 23.37
C ASP A 155 -7.28 0.47 22.17
N ILE A 156 -7.97 0.78 21.07
CA ILE A 156 -7.38 1.38 19.87
C ILE A 156 -6.80 2.76 20.20
N GLN A 157 -7.57 3.61 20.90
CA GLN A 157 -7.13 4.96 21.26
C GLN A 157 -5.93 4.92 22.21
N ALA A 158 -5.92 4.03 23.20
CA ALA A 158 -4.78 3.88 24.11
C ALA A 158 -3.50 3.49 23.36
N LEU A 159 -3.62 2.64 22.33
CA LEU A 159 -2.50 2.29 21.48
C LEU A 159 -2.04 3.46 20.59
N ARG A 160 -2.98 4.25 20.04
CA ARG A 160 -2.67 5.49 19.30
C ARG A 160 -1.94 6.50 20.18
N ASP A 161 -2.38 6.66 21.42
CA ASP A 161 -1.76 7.56 22.39
C ASP A 161 -0.33 7.10 22.74
N GLN A 162 -0.10 5.78 22.87
CA GLN A 162 1.23 5.22 23.06
C GLN A 162 2.14 5.46 21.84
N TYR A 163 1.65 5.20 20.62
CA TYR A 163 2.40 5.49 19.39
C TYR A 163 2.73 6.99 19.26
N ALA A 164 1.78 7.88 19.56
CA ALA A 164 2.01 9.32 19.54
C ALA A 164 3.07 9.74 20.56
N LYS A 165 3.09 9.13 21.74
CA LYS A 165 4.13 9.38 22.74
C LYS A 165 5.50 8.91 22.26
N ASP A 166 5.58 7.69 21.73
CA ASP A 166 6.83 7.11 21.24
C ASP A 166 7.40 7.89 20.06
N TRP A 167 6.53 8.38 19.18
CA TRP A 167 6.89 9.28 18.09
C TRP A 167 7.48 10.60 18.60
N ASN A 168 6.81 11.25 19.55
CA ASN A 168 7.24 12.54 20.07
C ASN A 168 8.52 12.45 20.90
N GLU A 169 8.69 11.39 21.71
CA GLU A 169 9.81 11.23 22.64
C GLU A 169 10.97 10.38 22.07
N TRP A 170 10.89 10.01 20.79
CA TRP A 170 11.86 9.15 20.11
C TRP A 170 13.32 9.61 20.38
N PRO A 171 14.22 8.75 20.89
CA PRO A 171 15.50 9.18 21.43
C PRO A 171 16.58 9.34 20.34
N ALA A 172 16.22 10.06 19.28
CA ALA A 172 17.08 10.42 18.17
C ALA A 172 17.82 11.74 18.42
N LYS A 173 18.91 11.93 17.67
CA LYS A 173 19.70 13.15 17.69
C LYS A 173 18.83 14.38 17.38
N GLY A 174 18.93 15.40 18.22
CA GLY A 174 18.22 16.67 18.02
C GLY A 174 16.84 16.75 18.68
N ASN A 175 16.24 15.62 19.11
CA ASN A 175 14.90 15.65 19.69
C ASN A 175 14.87 16.34 21.07
N PRO A 176 14.23 17.52 21.22
CA PRO A 176 14.13 18.21 22.50
C PRO A 176 13.13 17.54 23.47
N ASN A 177 12.22 16.70 22.95
CA ASN A 177 11.17 16.05 23.73
C ASN A 177 11.64 14.73 24.36
N SER A 178 12.77 14.17 23.92
CA SER A 178 13.26 12.92 24.50
C SER A 178 13.93 13.17 25.85
N GLN A 179 13.38 12.58 26.92
CA GLN A 179 13.98 12.65 28.25
C GLN A 179 15.34 11.94 28.35
N TYR A 180 15.66 11.09 27.38
CA TYR A 180 16.93 10.36 27.31
C TYR A 180 17.98 11.08 26.44
N GLY A 181 17.61 12.16 25.74
CA GLY A 181 18.46 12.80 24.75
C GLY A 181 18.78 11.88 23.57
N ASP A 182 19.92 12.12 22.92
CA ASP A 182 20.39 11.29 21.80
C ASP A 182 20.89 9.94 22.31
N GLN A 183 20.16 8.87 21.95
CA GLN A 183 20.55 7.48 22.22
C GLN A 183 20.89 6.72 20.95
N GLY A 184 20.99 7.41 19.80
CA GLY A 184 21.31 6.82 18.51
C GLY A 184 20.13 6.12 17.81
N ALA A 185 18.88 6.47 18.16
CA ALA A 185 17.72 5.94 17.46
C ALA A 185 17.63 6.52 16.03
N PRO A 186 17.37 5.69 15.00
CA PRO A 186 17.33 6.13 13.61
C PRO A 186 16.03 6.90 13.29
N PHE A 187 16.08 7.73 12.24
CA PHE A 187 14.93 8.43 11.68
C PHE A 187 15.15 8.71 10.19
N GLU A 188 14.07 8.89 9.44
CA GLU A 188 14.06 9.47 8.10
C GLU A 188 14.01 10.99 8.25
N ASP A 189 15.10 11.65 7.84
CA ASP A 189 15.29 13.09 7.82
C ASP A 189 14.61 13.64 6.55
N VAL A 190 13.43 14.23 6.70
CA VAL A 190 12.56 14.63 5.58
C VAL A 190 12.96 15.99 5.03
N ASP A 191 13.55 16.85 5.86
CA ASP A 191 13.99 18.19 5.46
C ASP A 191 15.52 18.35 5.27
N ASP A 192 16.27 17.26 5.44
CA ASP A 192 17.71 17.13 5.25
C ASP A 192 18.55 18.02 6.20
N ASP A 193 18.06 18.32 7.41
CA ASP A 193 18.75 19.18 8.39
C ASP A 193 19.68 18.43 9.38
N GLY A 194 19.56 17.10 9.43
CA GLY A 194 20.35 16.19 10.25
C GLY A 194 19.97 16.13 11.75
N LEU A 195 18.78 16.63 12.11
CA LEU A 195 18.17 16.62 13.44
C LEU A 195 16.74 16.08 13.36
N TYR A 196 16.28 15.40 14.41
CA TYR A 196 14.91 14.89 14.44
C TYR A 196 13.92 15.93 14.97
N ASP A 197 12.98 16.36 14.11
CA ASP A 197 11.76 17.08 14.47
C ASP A 197 10.52 16.16 14.31
N PRO A 198 9.81 15.80 15.40
CA PRO A 198 8.65 14.90 15.32
C PRO A 198 7.47 15.45 14.50
N THR A 199 7.49 16.71 14.09
CA THR A 199 6.46 17.32 13.24
C THR A 199 6.77 17.26 11.74
N VAL A 200 8.01 16.97 11.39
CA VAL A 200 8.52 16.93 10.00
C VAL A 200 9.02 15.52 9.65
N ASP A 201 9.81 14.92 10.52
CA ASP A 201 10.52 13.67 10.29
C ASP A 201 9.74 12.41 10.72
N ILE A 202 10.21 11.26 10.24
CA ILE A 202 9.61 9.96 10.53
C ILE A 202 10.59 9.14 11.40
N PRO A 203 10.26 8.78 12.65
CA PRO A 203 11.10 7.97 13.51
C PRO A 203 11.18 6.52 13.03
N GLY A 204 12.35 5.90 13.20
CA GLY A 204 12.61 4.52 12.80
C GLY A 204 13.53 4.41 11.57
N ILE A 205 13.64 3.20 11.03
CA ILE A 205 14.38 2.95 9.79
C ILE A 205 13.59 3.54 8.62
N PRO A 206 14.23 4.33 7.73
CA PRO A 206 13.56 4.90 6.55
C PRO A 206 12.79 3.84 5.75
N GLY A 207 11.54 4.15 5.39
CA GLY A 207 10.64 3.25 4.66
C GLY A 207 10.09 2.04 5.45
N ALA A 208 10.48 1.80 6.71
CA ALA A 208 9.95 0.71 7.50
C ALA A 208 8.49 0.96 7.93
N SER A 209 7.67 -0.10 7.95
CA SER A 209 6.25 0.01 8.33
C SER A 209 6.03 0.00 9.85
N GLN A 210 6.97 -0.57 10.60
CA GLN A 210 6.99 -0.56 12.06
C GLN A 210 8.43 -0.67 12.55
N CYS A 211 8.76 0.04 13.63
CA CYS A 211 10.06 -0.04 14.29
C CYS A 211 9.91 -0.15 15.82
N ILE A 212 10.84 -0.86 16.45
CA ILE A 212 11.06 -0.84 17.91
C ILE A 212 12.52 -0.45 18.18
N PHE A 213 12.71 0.46 19.14
CA PHE A 213 14.04 0.82 19.66
C PHE A 213 14.12 0.50 21.16
N ILE A 214 15.21 -0.16 21.55
CA ILE A 214 15.56 -0.42 22.94
C ILE A 214 17.05 -0.19 23.17
N LYS A 215 17.40 0.22 24.39
CA LYS A 215 18.79 0.35 24.83
C LYS A 215 18.95 -0.09 26.29
N TYR A 216 19.93 -0.95 26.53
CA TYR A 216 20.15 -1.63 27.81
C TYR A 216 21.65 -1.88 28.05
N ASN A 217 22.01 -2.27 29.27
CA ASN A 217 23.38 -2.62 29.65
C ASN A 217 23.47 -4.00 30.33
N ASP A 218 24.68 -4.38 30.72
CA ASP A 218 25.00 -5.69 31.28
C ASP A 218 25.09 -5.76 32.82
N ASP A 219 24.44 -4.81 33.52
CA ASP A 219 24.58 -4.62 34.98
C ASP A 219 24.06 -5.79 35.84
N LEU A 220 23.16 -6.63 35.31
CA LEU A 220 22.58 -7.77 36.03
C LEU A 220 23.27 -9.11 35.72
N SER A 221 24.45 -9.08 35.08
CA SER A 221 25.18 -10.28 34.63
C SER A 221 25.43 -11.30 35.74
N GLU A 222 25.78 -10.85 36.95
CA GLU A 222 26.07 -11.74 38.08
C GLU A 222 24.84 -12.55 38.49
N SER A 223 23.65 -11.97 38.36
CA SER A 223 22.40 -12.61 38.77
C SER A 223 21.94 -13.70 37.81
N ASN A 224 22.35 -13.64 36.53
CA ASN A 224 21.95 -14.60 35.50
C ASN A 224 23.07 -15.59 35.18
N TYR A 225 24.28 -15.12 34.84
CA TYR A 225 25.40 -15.98 34.43
C TYR A 225 26.42 -16.25 35.53
N GLY A 226 26.27 -15.65 36.72
CA GLY A 226 27.30 -15.70 37.76
C GLY A 226 28.62 -15.04 37.35
N SER A 227 28.60 -14.23 36.29
CA SER A 227 29.74 -13.50 35.73
C SER A 227 29.65 -12.03 36.13
N PRO A 228 30.77 -11.34 36.43
CA PRO A 228 30.75 -9.89 36.57
C PRO A 228 30.28 -9.20 35.28
N PRO A 229 29.72 -7.99 35.36
CA PRO A 229 29.49 -7.15 34.20
C PRO A 229 30.81 -6.85 33.47
N ILE A 230 30.71 -6.72 32.15
CA ILE A 230 31.76 -6.27 31.24
C ILE A 230 31.77 -4.74 31.16
N GLY A 231 30.60 -4.10 31.19
CA GLY A 231 30.43 -2.67 30.94
C GLY A 231 30.13 -2.40 29.46
N LEU A 232 29.12 -3.07 28.93
CA LEU A 232 28.65 -2.90 27.55
C LEU A 232 27.29 -2.19 27.56
N GLU A 233 27.15 -1.17 26.73
CA GLU A 233 25.84 -0.64 26.34
C GLU A 233 25.43 -1.27 25.01
N VAL A 234 24.19 -1.75 24.95
CA VAL A 234 23.63 -2.41 23.78
C VAL A 234 22.39 -1.66 23.33
N SER A 235 22.35 -1.27 22.07
CA SER A 235 21.15 -0.73 21.42
C SER A 235 20.68 -1.70 20.35
N GLU A 236 19.38 -1.95 20.31
CA GLU A 236 18.76 -2.79 19.28
C GLU A 236 17.63 -2.03 18.60
N VAL A 237 17.61 -2.13 17.28
CA VAL A 237 16.52 -1.64 16.43
C VAL A 237 15.92 -2.83 15.72
N TYR A 238 14.62 -3.02 15.88
CA TYR A 238 13.85 -4.01 15.14
C TYR A 238 12.95 -3.31 14.14
N TRP A 239 12.84 -3.82 12.92
CA TRP A 239 11.90 -3.28 11.94
C TRP A 239 11.37 -4.34 10.99
N ALA A 240 10.21 -4.05 10.41
CA ALA A 240 9.56 -4.91 9.43
C ALA A 240 8.74 -4.08 8.44
N TYR A 241 8.42 -4.71 7.31
CA TYR A 241 7.69 -4.08 6.21
C TYR A 241 6.34 -4.76 5.98
N ALA A 242 5.31 -3.98 5.70
CA ALA A 242 3.96 -4.44 5.36
C ALA A 242 3.84 -4.86 3.88
N TYR A 243 4.77 -5.67 3.38
CA TYR A 243 4.81 -6.15 1.99
C TYR A 243 4.27 -7.58 1.91
N SER A 244 3.73 -7.95 0.75
CA SER A 244 3.42 -9.34 0.43
C SER A 244 4.68 -10.14 0.08
N GLY A 245 4.57 -11.47 0.01
CA GLY A 245 5.68 -12.35 -0.36
C GLY A 245 6.74 -12.45 0.74
N ALA A 246 8.01 -12.52 0.35
CA ALA A 246 9.14 -12.81 1.23
C ALA A 246 9.28 -11.83 2.40
N LEU A 247 9.19 -10.52 2.14
CA LEU A 247 9.32 -9.47 3.17
C LEU A 247 8.20 -9.51 4.21
N GLY A 248 7.07 -10.13 3.88
CA GLY A 248 5.99 -10.41 4.83
C GLY A 248 6.39 -11.42 5.92
N ASN A 249 7.48 -12.17 5.74
CA ASN A 249 7.92 -13.25 6.62
C ASN A 249 9.30 -12.99 7.27
N VAL A 250 9.72 -11.72 7.35
CA VAL A 250 11.04 -11.32 7.87
C VAL A 250 10.91 -10.19 8.89
N ILE A 251 11.65 -10.29 9.98
CA ILE A 251 11.90 -9.19 10.91
C ILE A 251 13.39 -8.90 10.89
N TYR A 252 13.78 -7.65 10.64
CA TYR A 252 15.16 -7.23 10.65
C TYR A 252 15.54 -6.70 12.03
N LYS A 253 16.81 -6.89 12.37
CA LYS A 253 17.40 -6.42 13.62
C LYS A 253 18.79 -5.85 13.36
N GLN A 254 19.04 -4.65 13.86
CA GLN A 254 20.38 -4.09 14.00
C GLN A 254 20.74 -4.06 15.48
N MET A 255 21.96 -4.46 15.79
CA MET A 255 22.53 -4.36 17.12
C MET A 255 23.80 -3.52 17.08
N THR A 256 23.90 -2.60 18.02
CA THR A 256 25.07 -1.76 18.27
C THR A 256 25.53 -1.96 19.71
N MET A 257 26.76 -2.45 19.88
CA MET A 257 27.41 -2.62 21.19
C MET A 257 28.54 -1.61 21.37
N VAL A 258 28.53 -0.86 22.46
CA VAL A 258 29.58 0.11 22.82
C VAL A 258 30.26 -0.36 24.09
N TYR A 259 31.59 -0.48 24.07
CA TYR A 259 32.35 -0.83 25.27
C TYR A 259 32.62 0.41 26.13
N THR A 260 31.78 0.66 27.13
CA THR A 260 31.88 1.81 28.03
C THR A 260 32.70 1.52 29.29
N GLY A 261 32.92 0.23 29.59
CA GLY A 261 33.59 -0.24 30.79
C GLY A 261 32.73 -0.04 32.04
N THR A 262 33.23 -0.54 33.16
CA THR A 262 32.61 -0.29 34.47
C THR A 262 33.30 0.91 35.16
N PRO A 263 32.74 1.46 36.25
CA PRO A 263 33.42 2.52 37.02
C PRO A 263 34.81 2.15 37.57
N GLN A 264 35.20 0.89 37.50
CA GLN A 264 36.50 0.37 37.94
C GLN A 264 37.42 0.00 36.76
N SER A 265 36.95 0.12 35.51
CA SER A 265 37.74 -0.17 34.33
C SER A 265 38.85 0.85 34.15
N SER A 266 40.06 0.36 33.86
CA SER A 266 41.19 1.24 33.50
C SER A 266 40.99 1.87 32.12
N ALA A 267 41.65 2.99 31.85
CA ALA A 267 41.61 3.64 30.53
C ALA A 267 42.21 2.80 29.39
N THR A 268 42.92 1.71 29.71
CA THR A 268 43.48 0.75 28.76
C THR A 268 42.75 -0.58 28.79
N ALA A 269 41.51 -0.61 29.31
CA ALA A 269 40.74 -1.84 29.36
C ALA A 269 40.38 -2.32 27.95
N THR A 270 40.42 -3.63 27.75
CA THR A 270 40.11 -4.27 26.47
C THR A 270 39.29 -5.53 26.69
N ILE A 271 38.42 -5.85 25.74
CA ILE A 271 37.80 -7.16 25.60
C ILE A 271 38.50 -7.85 24.43
N ASP A 272 39.17 -8.97 24.71
CA ASP A 272 39.74 -9.80 23.66
C ASP A 272 38.90 -11.04 23.41
N SER A 273 38.96 -11.56 22.19
CA SER A 273 38.28 -12.80 21.80
C SER A 273 36.81 -12.79 22.20
N MET A 274 36.14 -11.67 21.90
CA MET A 274 34.74 -11.42 22.14
C MET A 274 33.88 -12.03 21.04
N PHE A 275 32.77 -12.62 21.42
CA PHE A 275 31.79 -13.19 20.51
C PHE A 275 30.43 -12.55 20.78
N ILE A 276 29.67 -12.35 19.71
CA ILE A 276 28.27 -11.92 19.74
C ILE A 276 27.45 -13.08 19.16
N VAL A 277 26.37 -13.45 19.84
CA VAL A 277 25.58 -14.64 19.51
C VAL A 277 24.12 -14.28 19.46
N GLN A 278 23.46 -14.55 18.34
CA GLN A 278 22.01 -14.72 18.33
C GLN A 278 21.71 -16.14 18.81
N TRP A 279 21.17 -16.24 20.02
CA TRP A 279 20.76 -17.50 20.64
C TRP A 279 19.26 -17.68 20.48
N ALA A 280 18.82 -18.91 20.25
CA ALA A 280 17.41 -19.24 20.24
C ALA A 280 17.16 -20.62 20.84
N ASP A 281 15.95 -20.76 21.37
CA ASP A 281 15.27 -22.02 21.66
C ASP A 281 14.09 -22.15 20.70
N PRO A 282 14.30 -22.72 19.50
CA PRO A 282 13.20 -22.99 18.58
C PRO A 282 12.30 -24.10 19.13
N ASP A 283 11.00 -23.83 19.11
CA ASP A 283 9.94 -24.81 19.33
C ASP A 283 9.04 -24.74 18.09
N VAL A 284 9.39 -25.43 17.01
CA VAL A 284 8.70 -25.32 15.71
C VAL A 284 7.34 -26.03 15.79
N GLY A 285 6.35 -25.34 16.34
CA GLY A 285 5.17 -25.99 16.88
C GLY A 285 5.54 -26.63 18.21
N THR A 286 5.86 -27.92 18.25
CA THR A 286 6.30 -28.58 19.49
C THR A 286 7.81 -28.82 19.54
N SER A 287 8.43 -28.59 20.70
CA SER A 287 9.85 -28.93 20.93
C SER A 287 10.16 -30.42 20.81
N SER A 288 9.16 -31.31 20.75
CA SER A 288 9.41 -32.76 20.80
C SER A 288 9.92 -33.35 19.49
N ASP A 289 9.79 -32.62 18.39
CA ASP A 289 10.07 -33.09 17.05
C ASP A 289 10.94 -32.16 16.22
N ASP A 290 11.73 -31.29 16.87
CA ASP A 290 12.59 -30.32 16.20
C ASP A 290 13.96 -30.87 15.76
N PHE A 291 14.44 -30.31 14.66
CA PHE A 291 15.79 -30.42 14.11
C PHE A 291 16.38 -29.04 13.83
N ALA A 292 17.71 -28.96 13.83
CA ALA A 292 18.47 -27.75 13.50
C ALA A 292 19.38 -27.95 12.27
N GLY A 293 19.82 -26.85 11.67
CA GLY A 293 20.75 -26.86 10.54
C GLY A 293 21.36 -25.49 10.30
N CYS A 294 22.37 -25.42 9.43
CA CYS A 294 22.85 -24.14 8.92
C CYS A 294 23.19 -24.20 7.43
N ASP A 295 23.08 -23.06 6.77
CA ASP A 295 23.57 -22.83 5.42
C ASP A 295 24.69 -21.79 5.46
N THR A 296 25.93 -22.27 5.31
CA THR A 296 27.09 -21.39 5.43
C THR A 296 27.27 -20.46 4.23
N THR A 297 26.57 -20.70 3.11
CA THR A 297 26.62 -19.80 1.94
C THR A 297 25.73 -18.59 2.18
N LEU A 298 24.59 -18.82 2.82
CA LEU A 298 23.64 -17.78 3.18
C LEU A 298 24.02 -17.03 4.47
N ASN A 299 24.81 -17.65 5.36
CA ASN A 299 25.03 -17.19 6.74
C ASN A 299 23.82 -17.41 7.68
N LEU A 300 22.96 -18.37 7.30
CA LEU A 300 21.71 -18.70 7.94
C LEU A 300 21.87 -19.91 8.88
N GLY A 301 21.45 -19.78 10.14
CA GLY A 301 21.17 -20.89 11.04
C GLY A 301 19.66 -21.08 11.20
N TYR A 302 19.15 -22.31 11.19
CA TYR A 302 17.71 -22.56 11.15
C TYR A 302 17.26 -23.80 11.94
N ALA A 303 15.96 -23.85 12.23
CA ALA A 303 15.27 -24.98 12.81
C ALA A 303 14.00 -25.32 12.01
N PHE A 304 13.62 -26.59 12.06
CA PHE A 304 12.48 -27.16 11.33
C PHE A 304 12.05 -28.48 11.98
N THR A 305 10.82 -28.90 11.71
CA THR A 305 10.31 -30.18 12.24
C THR A 305 10.96 -31.38 11.52
N SER A 306 11.22 -32.46 12.26
CA SER A 306 11.85 -33.69 11.77
C SER A 306 11.00 -34.51 10.80
N GLY A 307 9.67 -34.41 10.90
CA GLY A 307 8.71 -35.09 10.02
C GLY A 307 8.00 -34.12 9.08
N THR A 308 7.15 -34.66 8.18
CA THR A 308 6.43 -33.86 7.16
C THR A 308 5.38 -32.89 7.73
N GLY A 309 5.17 -32.87 9.03
CA GLY A 309 4.28 -31.93 9.70
C GLY A 309 4.46 -31.97 11.22
N ASP A 310 4.02 -30.91 11.86
CA ASP A 310 3.97 -30.75 13.32
C ASP A 310 2.52 -30.88 13.79
N ALA A 311 2.30 -31.46 14.97
CA ALA A 311 0.96 -31.76 15.48
C ALA A 311 0.14 -30.50 15.78
N THR A 312 0.79 -29.41 16.17
CA THR A 312 0.17 -28.13 16.51
C THR A 312 -0.23 -27.37 15.24
N TYR A 313 0.67 -27.28 14.26
CA TYR A 313 0.39 -26.70 12.94
C TYR A 313 -0.68 -27.48 12.16
N ALA A 314 -0.63 -28.82 12.20
CA ALA A 314 -1.64 -29.67 11.58
C ALA A 314 -3.05 -29.44 12.17
N GLY A 315 -3.14 -29.05 13.45
CA GLY A 315 -4.40 -28.67 14.10
C GLY A 315 -5.07 -27.43 13.50
N LEU A 316 -4.30 -26.57 12.80
CA LEU A 316 -4.79 -25.43 12.04
C LEU A 316 -4.97 -25.73 10.54
N GLY A 317 -4.71 -26.97 10.11
CA GLY A 317 -4.67 -27.35 8.71
C GLY A 317 -3.50 -26.73 7.94
N LEU A 318 -2.42 -26.37 8.65
CA LEU A 318 -1.22 -25.77 8.07
C LEU A 318 -0.05 -26.79 8.08
N PRO A 319 0.88 -26.70 7.10
CA PRO A 319 2.15 -27.40 7.16
C PRO A 319 3.06 -26.81 8.25
N SER A 320 4.10 -27.56 8.64
CA SER A 320 5.07 -27.05 9.62
C SER A 320 6.02 -26.03 8.98
N PRO A 321 6.29 -24.88 9.60
CA PRO A 321 7.22 -23.89 9.06
C PRO A 321 8.69 -24.29 9.30
N ALA A 322 9.59 -23.46 8.79
CA ALA A 322 10.98 -23.40 9.21
C ALA A 322 11.27 -21.95 9.64
N VAL A 323 12.18 -21.78 10.59
CA VAL A 323 12.57 -20.48 11.13
C VAL A 323 14.08 -20.42 11.26
N GLY A 324 14.68 -19.25 11.00
CA GLY A 324 16.11 -19.08 11.11
C GLY A 324 16.58 -17.64 11.26
N TYR A 325 17.87 -17.51 11.50
CA TYR A 325 18.58 -16.25 11.69
C TYR A 325 19.71 -16.14 10.69
N ASP A 326 19.67 -15.10 9.87
CA ASP A 326 20.77 -14.74 8.96
C ASP A 326 21.52 -13.52 9.48
N PHE A 327 22.85 -13.56 9.42
CA PHE A 327 23.71 -12.42 9.64
C PHE A 327 24.02 -11.75 8.30
N PHE A 328 23.26 -10.71 7.94
CA PHE A 328 23.54 -9.91 6.75
C PHE A 328 24.88 -9.16 6.84
N SER A 329 25.28 -8.74 8.05
CA SER A 329 26.61 -8.16 8.29
C SER A 329 27.18 -8.50 9.66
N GLY A 330 28.51 -8.68 9.69
CA GLY A 330 29.27 -8.89 10.92
C GLY A 330 29.98 -7.62 11.39
N ALA A 331 30.59 -7.70 12.57
CA ALA A 331 31.37 -6.59 13.11
C ALA A 331 32.49 -6.15 12.17
N SER A 332 32.69 -4.85 12.06
CA SER A 332 33.72 -4.24 11.22
C SER A 332 34.61 -3.30 12.02
N SER A 333 35.79 -3.00 11.49
CA SER A 333 36.76 -2.09 12.10
C SER A 333 37.27 -1.09 11.07
N PHE A 334 37.58 0.13 11.52
CA PHE A 334 38.20 1.14 10.68
C PHE A 334 39.67 0.80 10.45
N THR A 335 40.05 0.55 9.20
CA THR A 335 41.43 0.25 8.77
C THR A 335 42.11 1.46 8.15
N GLY A 336 41.34 2.48 7.74
CA GLY A 336 41.84 3.65 6.99
C GLY A 336 42.24 3.36 5.53
N ASN A 337 42.17 2.10 5.10
CA ASN A 337 42.46 1.69 3.72
C ASN A 337 41.21 1.83 2.86
N LEU A 338 41.22 2.78 1.91
CA LEU A 338 40.06 3.08 1.06
C LEU A 338 39.63 1.95 0.10
N ASN A 339 40.42 0.88 -0.04
CA ASN A 339 39.99 -0.31 -0.75
C ASN A 339 39.06 -1.21 0.09
N ASP A 340 39.09 -1.07 1.42
CA ASP A 340 38.21 -1.79 2.31
C ASP A 340 36.84 -1.09 2.35
N SER A 341 35.78 -1.89 2.38
CA SER A 341 34.39 -1.44 2.53
C SER A 341 33.61 -2.39 3.43
N ALA A 342 32.78 -1.83 4.29
CA ALA A 342 31.82 -2.54 5.12
C ALA A 342 30.58 -1.67 5.34
N VAL A 343 29.48 -2.29 5.75
CA VAL A 343 28.28 -1.57 6.18
C VAL A 343 28.48 -1.14 7.64
N VAL A 344 28.29 0.15 7.90
CA VAL A 344 28.36 0.78 9.22
C VAL A 344 27.29 1.87 9.27
N ASP A 345 26.46 1.89 10.31
CA ASP A 345 25.28 2.78 10.41
C ASP A 345 24.36 2.67 9.17
N LEU A 346 24.17 1.44 8.68
CA LEU A 346 23.39 1.14 7.45
C LEU A 346 23.86 1.92 6.21
N GLN A 347 25.16 2.25 6.15
CA GLN A 347 25.78 2.87 5.00
C GLN A 347 27.04 2.13 4.58
N TRP A 348 27.29 2.05 3.28
CA TRP A 348 28.56 1.56 2.75
C TRP A 348 29.66 2.59 3.05
N LYS A 349 30.51 2.30 4.04
CA LYS A 349 31.65 3.16 4.41
C LYS A 349 32.97 2.60 3.86
N LYS A 350 33.73 3.46 3.19
CA LYS A 350 35.10 3.19 2.75
C LYS A 350 36.07 3.29 3.93
N GLY A 351 37.14 2.50 3.92
CA GLY A 351 38.10 2.47 5.02
C GLY A 351 37.70 1.56 6.19
N TYR A 352 36.59 0.84 6.08
CA TYR A 352 36.14 -0.15 7.05
C TYR A 352 36.24 -1.55 6.48
N LYS A 353 36.60 -2.52 7.31
CA LYS A 353 36.71 -3.93 6.93
C LYS A 353 35.98 -4.81 7.92
N TYR A 354 35.19 -5.75 7.42
CA TYR A 354 34.63 -6.83 8.23
C TYR A 354 35.76 -7.63 8.89
N ILE A 355 35.63 -7.87 10.20
CA ILE A 355 36.66 -8.55 10.99
C ILE A 355 36.72 -10.03 10.64
N ASN A 356 35.55 -10.67 10.51
CA ASN A 356 35.42 -12.06 10.12
C ASN A 356 35.17 -12.18 8.62
N GLN A 357 35.61 -13.30 8.02
CA GLN A 357 35.39 -13.57 6.59
C GLN A 357 33.91 -13.74 6.26
N LYS A 358 33.15 -14.34 7.18
CA LYS A 358 31.70 -14.52 7.11
C LYS A 358 31.05 -13.79 8.28
N PRO A 359 29.91 -13.11 8.07
CA PRO A 359 29.12 -12.56 9.18
C PRO A 359 28.75 -13.62 10.23
N MET A 360 28.25 -14.79 9.80
CA MET A 360 28.13 -15.96 10.67
C MET A 360 29.45 -16.73 10.68
N SER A 361 30.26 -16.44 11.70
CA SER A 361 31.57 -17.07 11.92
C SER A 361 31.48 -18.51 12.39
N SER A 362 30.42 -18.90 13.10
CA SER A 362 30.17 -20.27 13.56
C SER A 362 28.68 -20.49 13.79
N PHE A 363 28.24 -21.74 13.66
CA PHE A 363 26.89 -22.17 14.02
C PHE A 363 26.99 -23.38 14.95
N ILE A 364 26.35 -23.27 16.12
CA ILE A 364 26.36 -24.31 17.14
C ILE A 364 24.91 -24.67 17.49
N TYR A 365 24.68 -25.97 17.68
CA TYR A 365 23.44 -26.49 18.22
C TYR A 365 23.73 -27.35 19.45
N PHE A 366 22.79 -27.40 20.37
CA PHE A 366 22.78 -28.33 21.50
C PHE A 366 21.33 -28.67 21.88
N ALA A 367 21.12 -29.77 22.59
CA ALA A 367 19.79 -30.27 22.88
C ALA A 367 19.57 -30.48 24.38
N ALA A 368 18.32 -30.29 24.83
CA ALA A 368 17.96 -30.53 26.22
C ALA A 368 18.11 -32.02 26.55
N GLY A 369 19.00 -32.35 27.49
CA GLY A 369 19.35 -33.74 27.81
C GLY A 369 20.09 -34.49 26.71
N GLY A 370 20.61 -33.78 25.69
CA GLY A 370 21.41 -34.34 24.61
C GLY A 370 22.83 -34.75 25.00
N ASN A 371 23.64 -35.14 24.01
CA ASN A 371 25.03 -35.54 24.19
C ASN A 371 25.89 -34.40 24.73
N TRP A 372 25.54 -33.16 24.40
CA TRP A 372 26.04 -31.93 25.00
C TRP A 372 24.83 -31.04 25.31
N SER A 373 24.57 -30.84 26.60
CA SER A 373 23.35 -30.18 27.10
C SER A 373 23.61 -28.71 27.50
N ASP A 374 22.54 -28.03 27.88
CA ASP A 374 22.49 -26.63 28.30
C ASP A 374 23.55 -26.27 29.34
N PRO A 375 24.29 -25.17 29.13
CA PRO A 375 25.14 -24.61 30.17
C PRO A 375 24.36 -24.17 31.41
N GLY A 376 24.99 -24.22 32.57
CA GLY A 376 24.37 -23.73 33.81
C GLY A 376 24.30 -22.20 33.95
N PHE A 377 23.29 -21.67 34.63
CA PHE A 377 23.18 -20.24 34.98
C PHE A 377 24.00 -19.88 36.23
N ASN A 378 25.32 -20.06 36.12
CA ASN A 378 26.32 -19.72 37.13
C ASN A 378 27.71 -19.64 36.47
N TYR A 379 28.75 -19.28 37.25
CA TYR A 379 30.07 -19.05 36.65
C TYR A 379 30.68 -20.29 35.94
N ASN A 380 30.35 -21.51 36.34
CA ASN A 380 30.78 -22.69 35.59
C ASN A 380 30.15 -22.73 34.19
N GLY A 381 28.88 -22.35 34.07
CA GLY A 381 28.23 -22.25 32.78
C GLY A 381 28.66 -21.04 31.96
N THR A 382 29.11 -19.94 32.58
CA THR A 382 29.86 -18.88 31.86
C THR A 382 31.04 -19.47 31.07
N LEU A 383 31.80 -20.39 31.68
CA LEU A 383 32.93 -21.05 31.01
C LEU A 383 32.49 -22.06 29.93
N GLU A 384 31.32 -22.67 30.08
CA GLU A 384 30.71 -23.58 29.11
C GLU A 384 30.18 -22.81 27.89
N PHE A 385 29.40 -21.74 28.10
CA PHE A 385 28.95 -20.81 27.06
C PHE A 385 30.12 -20.25 26.28
N TYR A 386 31.18 -19.80 26.95
CA TYR A 386 32.35 -19.28 26.26
C TYR A 386 33.07 -20.34 25.40
N ASN A 387 33.01 -21.62 25.77
CA ASN A 387 33.51 -22.69 24.91
C ASN A 387 32.60 -22.94 23.69
N LEU A 388 31.28 -22.91 23.87
CA LEU A 388 30.33 -23.00 22.75
C LEU A 388 30.54 -21.87 21.74
N MET A 389 30.67 -20.62 22.21
CA MET A 389 31.00 -19.45 21.38
C MET A 389 32.28 -19.63 20.55
N ARG A 390 33.25 -20.36 21.08
CA ARG A 390 34.52 -20.69 20.40
C ARG A 390 34.44 -21.90 19.47
N GLY A 391 33.25 -22.45 19.26
CA GLY A 391 33.02 -23.63 18.43
C GLY A 391 33.55 -24.94 19.04
N LYS A 392 33.47 -25.07 20.38
CA LYS A 392 33.93 -26.25 21.13
C LYS A 392 32.82 -26.81 22.02
N LEU A 393 32.96 -28.08 22.40
CA LEU A 393 32.10 -28.71 23.40
C LEU A 393 32.13 -27.93 24.73
N PRO A 394 30.99 -27.83 25.45
CA PRO A 394 30.90 -27.04 26.68
C PRO A 394 31.81 -27.61 27.78
N ILE A 395 31.97 -28.93 27.82
CA ILE A 395 32.82 -29.67 28.76
C ILE A 395 33.90 -30.44 27.98
N PRO A 396 35.18 -30.43 28.42
CA PRO A 396 35.70 -29.76 29.62
C PRO A 396 35.70 -28.23 29.51
N ARG A 397 35.39 -27.56 30.62
CA ARG A 397 35.23 -26.10 30.71
C ARG A 397 36.50 -25.34 30.34
N TYR A 398 36.34 -24.11 29.86
CA TYR A 398 37.45 -23.18 29.64
C TYR A 398 38.38 -23.11 30.87
N PRO A 399 39.72 -23.05 30.72
CA PRO A 399 40.49 -22.89 29.48
C PRO A 399 40.66 -24.15 28.62
N SER A 400 40.20 -25.30 29.09
CA SER A 400 40.16 -26.53 28.29
C SER A 400 39.05 -26.44 27.23
N GLY A 401 39.03 -27.39 26.30
CA GLY A 401 37.91 -27.53 25.36
C GLY A 401 38.20 -28.59 24.32
N SER A 402 37.18 -29.38 23.99
CA SER A 402 37.24 -30.45 22.99
C SER A 402 36.51 -30.03 21.71
N PRO A 403 36.97 -30.44 20.52
CA PRO A 403 36.21 -30.21 19.29
C PRO A 403 34.89 -31.01 19.31
N PHE A 404 33.90 -30.53 18.56
CA PHE A 404 32.68 -31.30 18.30
C PHE A 404 32.98 -32.55 17.45
N PRO A 405 32.13 -33.59 17.51
CA PRO A 405 32.26 -34.78 16.68
C PRO A 405 32.20 -34.45 15.17
N VAL A 406 33.01 -35.15 14.37
CA VAL A 406 33.14 -34.89 12.93
C VAL A 406 31.87 -35.22 12.15
N GLU A 407 30.99 -36.03 12.72
CA GLU A 407 29.70 -36.44 12.16
C GLU A 407 28.72 -35.28 12.08
N VAL A 408 28.87 -34.29 12.96
CA VAL A 408 28.00 -33.10 13.01
C VAL A 408 28.74 -31.82 12.63
N ALA A 409 30.07 -31.77 12.75
CA ALA A 409 30.83 -30.53 12.67
C ALA A 409 31.74 -30.43 11.44
N ASP A 410 31.62 -29.33 10.70
CA ASP A 410 32.64 -28.83 9.79
C ASP A 410 33.52 -27.79 10.49
N VAL A 411 34.74 -28.20 10.87
CA VAL A 411 35.72 -27.34 11.53
C VAL A 411 36.66 -26.74 10.50
N THR A 412 36.66 -25.41 10.40
CA THR A 412 37.48 -24.63 9.47
C THR A 412 38.44 -23.72 10.24
N PRO A 413 39.45 -23.11 9.58
CA PRO A 413 40.28 -22.07 10.21
C PRO A 413 39.50 -20.83 10.66
N TYR A 414 38.28 -20.64 10.14
CA TYR A 414 37.47 -19.45 10.34
C TYR A 414 36.30 -19.67 11.32
N GLY A 415 36.06 -20.93 11.74
CA GLY A 415 35.03 -21.29 12.70
C GLY A 415 34.52 -22.72 12.55
N THR A 416 33.54 -23.07 13.38
CA THR A 416 32.89 -24.38 13.44
C THR A 416 31.44 -24.26 13.02
N TYR A 417 31.01 -25.07 12.04
CA TYR A 417 29.65 -25.12 11.55
C TYR A 417 29.06 -26.50 11.81
N LEU A 418 28.09 -26.57 12.72
CA LEU A 418 27.36 -27.81 12.94
C LEU A 418 26.24 -27.94 11.91
N LEU A 419 26.01 -29.15 11.41
CA LEU A 419 24.85 -29.51 10.58
C LEU A 419 24.72 -28.64 9.30
N ALA A 420 25.85 -28.42 8.61
CA ALA A 420 25.93 -27.59 7.40
C ALA A 420 25.43 -28.26 6.11
N GLY A 421 24.87 -29.47 6.21
CA GLY A 421 24.34 -30.24 5.09
C GLY A 421 22.92 -29.83 4.70
N ASP A 422 22.51 -30.26 3.51
CA ASP A 422 21.15 -30.10 3.02
C ASP A 422 20.25 -31.23 3.60
N PRO A 423 19.21 -30.89 4.39
CA PRO A 423 18.31 -31.88 4.99
C PRO A 423 17.44 -32.62 3.97
N SER A 424 17.35 -32.15 2.73
CA SER A 424 16.68 -32.86 1.63
C SER A 424 17.53 -34.01 1.05
N LEU A 425 18.82 -34.04 1.37
CA LEU A 425 19.75 -35.07 0.92
C LEU A 425 20.05 -36.07 2.05
N PRO A 426 20.35 -37.35 1.74
CA PRO A 426 20.74 -38.32 2.75
C PRO A 426 21.99 -37.89 3.54
N ALA A 427 22.02 -38.22 4.83
CA ALA A 427 23.19 -37.99 5.67
C ALA A 427 24.43 -38.72 5.13
N SER A 428 25.56 -38.04 5.12
CA SER A 428 26.86 -38.60 4.71
C SER A 428 28.03 -37.82 5.34
N PRO A 429 29.28 -38.31 5.26
CA PRO A 429 30.44 -37.56 5.75
C PRO A 429 30.59 -36.15 5.16
N THR A 430 30.00 -35.89 3.98
CA THR A 430 29.99 -34.58 3.30
C THR A 430 28.62 -33.89 3.33
N ASN A 431 27.61 -34.51 3.95
CA ASN A 431 26.27 -33.94 4.13
C ASN A 431 25.81 -34.19 5.57
N LYS A 432 26.19 -33.28 6.47
CA LYS A 432 25.98 -33.41 7.91
C LYS A 432 24.66 -32.75 8.28
N ILE A 433 23.70 -33.55 8.73
CA ILE A 433 22.33 -33.12 9.05
C ILE A 433 21.93 -33.62 10.44
N ASP A 434 20.94 -32.99 11.06
CA ASP A 434 20.39 -33.44 12.35
C ASP A 434 19.71 -34.81 12.21
N GLY A 435 19.40 -35.46 13.35
CA GLY A 435 18.77 -36.78 13.38
C GLY A 435 19.73 -37.95 13.34
N VAL A 436 21.03 -37.72 13.04
CA VAL A 436 22.06 -38.76 13.00
C VAL A 436 22.72 -38.97 14.36
N SER A 437 23.21 -37.89 14.97
CA SER A 437 23.89 -37.95 16.29
C SER A 437 22.91 -37.85 17.45
N GLU A 438 21.78 -37.17 17.25
CA GLU A 438 20.74 -36.96 18.25
C GLU A 438 19.36 -37.16 17.59
N GLY A 439 18.44 -37.81 18.31
CA GLY A 439 17.06 -37.95 17.84
C GLY A 439 16.30 -36.62 17.89
N PRO A 440 15.12 -36.53 17.25
CA PRO A 440 14.33 -35.31 17.24
C PRO A 440 13.95 -34.87 18.66
N GLY A 441 13.86 -33.57 18.88
CA GLY A 441 13.55 -33.01 20.20
C GLY A 441 14.10 -31.60 20.40
N ASP A 442 14.06 -31.16 21.65
CA ASP A 442 14.25 -29.77 22.07
C ASP A 442 15.65 -29.23 21.72
N ARG A 443 15.74 -28.26 20.79
CA ARG A 443 17.00 -27.73 20.22
C ARG A 443 17.28 -26.31 20.69
N ARG A 444 18.55 -25.98 20.91
CA ARG A 444 19.04 -24.59 21.00
C ARG A 444 20.01 -24.33 19.87
N THR A 445 19.95 -23.15 19.31
CA THR A 445 20.84 -22.71 18.24
C THR A 445 21.61 -21.46 18.66
N MET A 446 22.84 -21.32 18.15
CA MET A 446 23.71 -20.18 18.35
C MET A 446 24.34 -19.81 17.00
N CYS A 447 23.89 -18.70 16.42
CA CYS A 447 24.55 -18.05 15.28
C CYS A 447 25.58 -17.06 15.84
N VAL A 448 26.86 -17.29 15.57
CA VAL A 448 27.97 -16.58 16.23
C VAL A 448 28.68 -15.65 15.26
N ASN A 449 28.93 -14.41 15.68
CA ASN A 449 29.90 -13.48 15.08
C ASN A 449 31.10 -13.30 16.03
N GLY A 450 32.32 -13.46 15.51
CA GLY A 450 33.56 -13.29 16.25
C GLY A 450 34.64 -14.33 15.89
N PRO A 451 35.79 -14.31 16.58
CA PRO A 451 36.13 -13.38 17.65
C PRO A 451 36.39 -11.95 17.14
N ILE A 452 36.09 -10.96 17.97
CA ILE A 452 36.48 -9.57 17.82
C ILE A 452 37.26 -9.09 19.05
N THR A 453 37.96 -7.97 18.92
CA THR A 453 38.63 -7.28 20.03
C THR A 453 38.09 -5.87 20.12
N MET A 454 37.79 -5.40 21.34
CA MET A 454 37.29 -4.04 21.60
C MET A 454 38.16 -3.37 22.66
N SER A 455 38.57 -2.13 22.38
CA SER A 455 39.14 -1.19 23.34
C SER A 455 38.02 -0.35 23.96
N LEU A 456 38.29 0.24 25.14
CA LEU A 456 37.34 1.15 25.77
C LEU A 456 36.93 2.29 24.80
N GLY A 457 35.64 2.43 24.54
CA GLY A 457 35.05 3.37 23.58
C GLY A 457 34.78 2.78 22.18
N ASP A 458 35.28 1.59 21.87
CA ASP A 458 35.01 0.95 20.58
C ASP A 458 33.53 0.55 20.44
N THR A 459 33.07 0.49 19.20
CA THR A 459 31.70 0.10 18.82
C THR A 459 31.74 -1.10 17.89
N ALA A 460 30.91 -2.10 18.16
CA ALA A 460 30.65 -3.22 17.25
C ALA A 460 29.19 -3.15 16.76
N GLN A 461 28.98 -3.32 15.46
CA GLN A 461 27.65 -3.35 14.86
C GLN A 461 27.44 -4.62 14.06
N ILE A 462 26.25 -5.20 14.15
CA ILE A 462 25.80 -6.31 13.32
C ILE A 462 24.37 -6.06 12.85
N VAL A 463 24.02 -6.62 11.69
CA VAL A 463 22.65 -6.61 11.15
C VAL A 463 22.26 -8.04 10.84
N LEU A 464 21.08 -8.45 11.29
CA LEU A 464 20.56 -9.80 11.15
C LEU A 464 19.07 -9.79 10.77
N GLY A 465 18.60 -10.92 10.26
CA GLY A 465 17.19 -11.16 9.92
C GLY A 465 16.67 -12.39 10.63
N ILE A 466 15.47 -12.28 11.20
CA ILE A 466 14.66 -13.40 11.66
C ILE A 466 13.73 -13.76 10.50
N VAL A 467 13.97 -14.90 9.88
CA VAL A 467 13.33 -15.31 8.64
C VAL A 467 12.44 -16.52 8.92
N TYR A 468 11.24 -16.53 8.34
CA TYR A 468 10.32 -17.65 8.38
C TYR A 468 10.02 -18.17 6.98
N GLY A 469 9.79 -19.48 6.85
CA GLY A 469 9.38 -20.15 5.62
C GLY A 469 8.20 -21.07 5.86
N LEU A 470 7.22 -21.06 4.95
CA LEU A 470 6.07 -21.96 4.99
C LEU A 470 5.89 -22.61 3.60
N GLY A 471 6.35 -23.85 3.47
CA GLY A 471 6.21 -24.68 2.28
C GLY A 471 5.04 -25.67 2.39
N GLN A 472 5.09 -26.76 1.63
CA GLN A 472 4.05 -27.81 1.68
C GLN A 472 4.29 -28.85 2.78
N ASP A 473 5.52 -28.96 3.25
CA ASP A 473 5.99 -29.83 4.33
C ASP A 473 7.24 -29.21 4.97
N ASN A 474 7.87 -29.89 5.92
CA ASN A 474 9.04 -29.40 6.63
C ASN A 474 10.22 -29.02 5.71
N LEU A 475 10.53 -29.86 4.71
CA LEU A 475 11.64 -29.60 3.79
C LEU A 475 11.30 -28.49 2.80
N GLY A 476 10.07 -28.45 2.30
CA GLY A 476 9.55 -27.34 1.52
C GLY A 476 9.58 -26.02 2.29
N SER A 477 9.37 -26.05 3.61
CA SER A 477 9.49 -24.87 4.48
C SER A 477 10.94 -24.41 4.65
N VAL A 478 11.91 -25.33 4.72
CA VAL A 478 13.35 -24.97 4.67
C VAL A 478 13.69 -24.31 3.34
N THR A 479 13.16 -24.82 2.22
CA THR A 479 13.32 -24.19 0.90
C THR A 479 12.73 -22.78 0.87
N ALA A 480 11.49 -22.61 1.36
CA ALA A 480 10.82 -21.30 1.43
C ALA A 480 11.57 -20.31 2.34
N LEU A 481 12.12 -20.79 3.47
CA LEU A 481 12.94 -20.01 4.38
C LEU A 481 14.16 -19.44 3.64
N LYS A 482 14.92 -20.27 2.93
CA LYS A 482 16.10 -19.85 2.16
C LYS A 482 15.76 -18.88 1.02
N GLN A 483 14.56 -18.98 0.44
CA GLN A 483 14.10 -18.04 -0.59
C GLN A 483 13.77 -16.67 0.00
N ASN A 484 13.07 -16.65 1.14
CA ASN A 484 12.76 -15.43 1.87
C ASN A 484 14.04 -14.73 2.35
N ASP A 485 15.01 -15.52 2.80
CA ASP A 485 16.35 -15.08 3.18
C ASP A 485 17.11 -14.38 2.04
N ASN A 486 17.17 -15.00 0.85
CA ASN A 486 17.79 -14.37 -0.32
C ASN A 486 17.13 -13.02 -0.68
N THR A 487 15.81 -12.93 -0.56
CA THR A 487 15.10 -11.65 -0.77
C THR A 487 15.48 -10.62 0.30
N ALA A 488 15.58 -11.04 1.55
CA ALA A 488 16.01 -10.18 2.65
C ALA A 488 17.44 -9.67 2.48
N GLN A 489 18.35 -10.53 1.99
CA GLN A 489 19.72 -10.15 1.64
C GLN A 489 19.75 -9.10 0.53
N ILE A 490 18.92 -9.23 -0.52
CA ILE A 490 18.82 -8.21 -1.58
C ILE A 490 18.38 -6.86 -1.00
N VAL A 491 17.39 -6.86 -0.09
CA VAL A 491 16.92 -5.62 0.56
C VAL A 491 18.01 -5.01 1.45
N PHE A 492 18.76 -5.84 2.19
CA PHE A 492 19.92 -5.37 2.96
C PHE A 492 21.01 -4.77 2.05
N ASP A 493 21.30 -5.39 0.90
CA ASP A 493 22.32 -4.92 -0.05
C ASP A 493 21.94 -3.56 -0.66
N GLN A 494 20.64 -3.27 -0.76
CA GLN A 494 20.08 -1.95 -1.11
C GLN A 494 19.97 -0.99 0.10
N LEU A 495 20.55 -1.34 1.24
CA LEU A 495 20.54 -0.55 2.48
C LEU A 495 19.12 -0.19 2.93
N PHE A 496 18.16 -1.10 2.76
CA PHE A 496 16.77 -0.92 3.19
C PHE A 496 16.03 0.24 2.49
N GLN A 497 16.61 0.79 1.41
CA GLN A 497 15.96 1.80 0.60
C GLN A 497 14.94 1.12 -0.31
N LEU A 498 13.67 1.13 0.10
CA LEU A 498 12.56 0.59 -0.70
C LEU A 498 11.73 1.71 -1.31
N PRO A 499 11.33 1.62 -2.59
CA PRO A 499 10.41 2.57 -3.17
C PRO A 499 9.02 2.41 -2.52
N SER A 500 8.44 3.52 -2.08
CA SER A 500 7.16 3.55 -1.35
C SER A 500 6.22 4.57 -1.95
N ILE A 501 5.14 4.08 -2.57
CA ILE A 501 4.05 4.89 -3.12
C ILE A 501 2.98 5.15 -2.05
N LYS A 502 2.45 6.39 -1.98
CA LYS A 502 1.46 6.77 -0.97
C LYS A 502 0.09 6.11 -1.22
N PRO A 503 -0.68 5.79 -0.17
CA PRO A 503 -2.03 5.26 -0.32
C PRO A 503 -3.00 6.30 -0.92
N PRO A 504 -3.94 5.90 -1.80
CA PRO A 504 -5.03 6.77 -2.24
C PRO A 504 -5.92 7.20 -1.08
N LYS A 505 -6.28 8.49 -1.01
CA LYS A 505 -7.34 8.95 -0.10
C LYS A 505 -8.70 8.56 -0.63
N VAL A 506 -9.50 7.86 0.17
CA VAL A 506 -10.82 7.35 -0.25
C VAL A 506 -11.92 7.99 0.57
N LYS A 507 -12.94 8.54 -0.12
CA LYS A 507 -14.25 8.86 0.45
C LYS A 507 -15.24 7.76 0.11
N VAL A 508 -16.16 7.49 1.03
CA VAL A 508 -17.15 6.43 0.89
C VAL A 508 -18.56 6.98 1.00
N ALA A 509 -19.39 6.69 0.00
CA ALA A 509 -20.83 6.93 0.05
C ALA A 509 -21.57 5.62 0.38
N ALA A 510 -22.24 5.58 1.53
CA ALA A 510 -23.08 4.46 1.93
C ALA A 510 -24.52 4.67 1.45
N LEU A 511 -24.94 3.89 0.46
CA LEU A 511 -26.25 3.98 -0.20
C LEU A 511 -27.03 2.67 -0.01
N SER A 512 -28.28 2.64 -0.48
CA SER A 512 -29.16 1.50 -0.24
C SER A 512 -28.71 0.30 -1.08
N ASN A 513 -28.18 -0.74 -0.43
CA ASN A 513 -27.57 -1.93 -1.04
C ASN A 513 -26.44 -1.58 -2.04
N GLU A 514 -25.79 -0.43 -1.85
CA GLU A 514 -24.81 0.11 -2.78
C GLU A 514 -23.75 0.91 -2.00
N VAL A 515 -22.50 0.80 -2.44
CA VAL A 515 -21.37 1.56 -1.91
C VAL A 515 -20.66 2.23 -3.08
N VAL A 516 -20.26 3.48 -2.91
CA VAL A 516 -19.33 4.14 -3.84
C VAL A 516 -18.03 4.43 -3.10
N LEU A 517 -16.93 3.93 -3.64
CA LEU A 517 -15.58 4.34 -3.26
C LEU A 517 -15.13 5.42 -4.24
N ASN A 518 -14.69 6.57 -3.72
CA ASN A 518 -14.22 7.70 -4.50
C ASN A 518 -12.80 8.09 -4.03
N TRP A 519 -11.82 7.89 -4.88
CA TRP A 519 -10.43 8.34 -4.67
C TRP A 519 -10.01 9.45 -5.65
N GLY A 520 -10.98 10.01 -6.38
CA GLY A 520 -10.78 11.09 -7.36
C GLY A 520 -11.01 12.49 -6.84
N PHE A 521 -11.31 12.67 -5.54
CA PHE A 521 -11.75 13.95 -4.99
C PHE A 521 -10.62 14.88 -4.54
N ASP A 522 -9.39 14.37 -4.38
CA ASP A 522 -8.22 15.11 -3.86
C ASP A 522 -7.13 15.14 -4.94
N GLU A 523 -7.09 16.24 -5.68
CA GLU A 523 -6.16 16.43 -6.81
C GLU A 523 -4.69 16.39 -6.37
N ALA A 524 -4.36 16.89 -5.17
CA ALA A 524 -2.99 16.84 -4.65
C ALA A 524 -2.57 15.39 -4.38
N SER A 525 -3.44 14.60 -3.75
CA SER A 525 -3.20 13.17 -3.52
C SER A 525 -3.06 12.39 -4.83
N ILE A 526 -3.89 12.69 -5.84
CA ILE A 526 -3.81 12.06 -7.16
C ILE A 526 -2.48 12.41 -7.83
N SER A 527 -2.12 13.69 -7.86
CA SER A 527 -0.91 14.16 -8.51
C SER A 527 0.35 13.56 -7.88
N GLU A 528 0.40 13.43 -6.55
CA GLU A 528 1.51 12.78 -5.84
C GLU A 528 1.65 11.29 -6.21
N ILE A 529 0.52 10.57 -6.32
CA ILE A 529 0.50 9.14 -6.62
C ILE A 529 0.79 8.87 -8.10
N GLU A 530 0.13 9.58 -9.02
CA GLU A 530 0.22 9.32 -10.47
C GLU A 530 1.56 9.80 -11.06
N ASN A 531 2.24 10.76 -10.41
CA ASN A 531 3.61 11.16 -10.77
C ASN A 531 4.70 10.38 -10.02
N PHE A 532 4.33 9.33 -9.26
CA PHE A 532 5.30 8.55 -8.50
C PHE A 532 6.37 7.94 -9.42
N ASN A 533 7.62 8.24 -9.11
CA ASN A 533 8.80 7.66 -9.76
C ASN A 533 9.93 7.52 -8.72
N SER A 534 10.22 6.28 -8.33
CA SER A 534 11.34 5.99 -7.42
C SER A 534 11.98 4.66 -7.78
N GLN A 535 13.31 4.64 -7.85
CA GLN A 535 14.10 3.45 -8.25
C GLN A 535 13.61 2.79 -9.56
N SER A 536 13.15 3.61 -10.51
CA SER A 536 12.55 3.18 -11.79
C SER A 536 11.21 2.44 -11.68
N TYR A 537 10.59 2.39 -10.50
CA TYR A 537 9.17 2.07 -10.39
C TYR A 537 8.37 3.33 -10.71
N THR A 538 7.54 3.25 -11.75
CA THR A 538 6.60 4.31 -12.14
C THR A 538 5.18 3.86 -11.86
N PHE A 539 4.32 4.79 -11.45
CA PHE A 539 2.89 4.50 -11.27
C PHE A 539 2.30 3.80 -12.50
N GLN A 540 1.52 2.73 -12.26
CA GLN A 540 0.87 1.95 -13.32
C GLN A 540 -0.65 1.94 -13.18
N GLY A 541 -1.19 1.97 -11.96
CA GLY A 541 -2.64 1.97 -11.78
C GLY A 541 -3.15 1.80 -10.35
N TYR A 542 -4.45 1.55 -10.26
CA TYR A 542 -5.17 1.29 -9.02
C TYR A 542 -5.79 -0.11 -9.01
N GLU A 543 -5.77 -0.75 -7.85
CA GLU A 543 -6.47 -2.00 -7.56
C GLU A 543 -7.47 -1.76 -6.43
N VAL A 544 -8.66 -2.35 -6.53
CA VAL A 544 -9.69 -2.25 -5.48
C VAL A 544 -10.02 -3.64 -4.95
N TYR A 545 -9.99 -3.80 -3.63
CA TYR A 545 -10.21 -5.08 -2.95
C TYR A 545 -11.43 -5.02 -2.03
N GLN A 546 -12.13 -6.16 -1.90
CA GLN A 546 -13.01 -6.43 -0.77
C GLN A 546 -12.29 -7.38 0.19
N VAL A 547 -12.22 -7.02 1.47
CA VAL A 547 -11.57 -7.85 2.50
C VAL A 547 -12.58 -8.39 3.53
N PRO A 548 -12.29 -9.53 4.20
CA PRO A 548 -13.23 -10.16 5.14
C PRO A 548 -13.53 -9.34 6.41
N SER A 549 -12.54 -8.65 6.94
CA SER A 549 -12.61 -7.87 8.18
C SER A 549 -11.71 -6.62 8.11
N SER A 550 -11.86 -5.74 9.10
CA SER A 550 -11.00 -4.56 9.23
C SER A 550 -9.54 -4.89 9.59
N SER A 551 -9.28 -6.08 10.12
CA SER A 551 -7.96 -6.61 10.45
C SER A 551 -7.32 -7.48 9.35
N SER A 552 -7.98 -7.62 8.20
CA SER A 552 -7.52 -8.51 7.13
C SER A 552 -6.34 -7.91 6.37
N SER A 553 -5.45 -8.78 5.86
CA SER A 553 -4.43 -8.38 4.90
C SER A 553 -5.03 -8.27 3.48
N LEU A 554 -4.30 -7.68 2.53
CA LEU A 554 -4.70 -7.75 1.12
C LEU A 554 -4.69 -9.19 0.58
N ALA A 555 -3.89 -10.09 1.15
CA ALA A 555 -3.83 -11.49 0.74
C ALA A 555 -5.13 -12.25 1.05
N ASP A 556 -5.90 -11.80 2.05
CA ASP A 556 -7.23 -12.34 2.38
C ASP A 556 -8.34 -11.74 1.49
N GLY A 557 -8.01 -10.71 0.70
CA GLY A 557 -8.94 -9.92 -0.09
C GLY A 557 -9.26 -10.53 -1.45
N ILE A 558 -10.46 -10.19 -1.96
CA ILE A 558 -10.86 -10.45 -3.33
C ILE A 558 -10.66 -9.17 -4.13
N LEU A 559 -9.82 -9.22 -5.17
CA LEU A 559 -9.66 -8.15 -6.15
C LEU A 559 -10.99 -7.94 -6.90
N LEU A 560 -11.55 -6.74 -6.78
CA LEU A 560 -12.78 -6.32 -7.46
C LEU A 560 -12.51 -5.76 -8.85
N GLY A 561 -11.34 -5.17 -9.06
CA GLY A 561 -10.93 -4.63 -10.35
C GLY A 561 -9.59 -3.92 -10.30
N THR A 562 -8.98 -3.82 -11.47
CA THR A 562 -7.72 -3.10 -11.75
C THR A 562 -8.01 -2.06 -12.82
N TRP A 563 -7.49 -0.85 -12.63
CA TRP A 563 -7.51 0.23 -13.62
C TRP A 563 -6.12 0.79 -13.77
N ASP A 564 -5.62 0.77 -14.98
CA ASP A 564 -4.23 0.95 -15.31
C ASP A 564 -4.07 1.86 -16.52
N ILE A 565 -2.90 2.49 -16.62
CA ILE A 565 -2.53 3.32 -17.76
C ILE A 565 -2.66 2.48 -19.04
N ALA A 566 -3.24 3.05 -20.09
CA ALA A 566 -3.40 2.39 -21.37
C ALA A 566 -2.09 2.44 -22.19
N ASP A 567 -1.07 1.70 -21.75
CA ASP A 567 0.29 1.67 -22.31
C ASP A 567 0.71 0.30 -22.87
N GLY A 568 -0.19 -0.70 -22.86
CA GLY A 568 0.05 -2.06 -23.31
C GLY A 568 0.60 -3.01 -22.24
N VAL A 569 0.86 -2.54 -21.01
CA VAL A 569 1.24 -3.39 -19.88
C VAL A 569 -0.01 -4.03 -19.27
N THR A 570 -0.09 -5.36 -19.29
CA THR A 570 -1.25 -6.10 -18.77
C THR A 570 -0.82 -7.10 -17.69
N ALA A 571 -0.34 -8.27 -18.09
CA ALA A 571 0.10 -9.32 -17.18
C ALA A 571 1.56 -9.09 -16.76
N ILE A 572 1.79 -8.84 -15.47
CA ILE A 572 3.11 -8.66 -14.88
C ILE A 572 3.46 -9.91 -14.07
N TYR A 573 4.66 -10.45 -14.30
CA TYR A 573 5.13 -11.67 -13.67
C TYR A 573 6.38 -11.42 -12.84
N ASP A 574 6.43 -12.05 -11.67
CA ASP A 574 7.67 -12.21 -10.91
C ASP A 574 8.13 -13.67 -10.97
N ASP A 575 9.43 -13.87 -10.95
CA ASP A 575 10.01 -15.21 -10.86
C ASP A 575 9.97 -15.68 -9.40
N VAL A 576 8.94 -16.47 -9.08
CA VAL A 576 8.76 -17.04 -7.74
C VAL A 576 9.23 -18.49 -7.77
N PRO A 577 10.22 -18.87 -6.95
CA PRO A 577 10.70 -20.24 -6.91
C PRO A 577 9.66 -21.19 -6.31
N ASP A 578 9.54 -22.37 -6.91
CA ASP A 578 8.65 -23.43 -6.45
C ASP A 578 9.23 -24.20 -5.25
N ALA A 579 8.51 -25.24 -4.81
CA ALA A 579 8.93 -26.10 -3.70
C ALA A 579 10.27 -26.82 -3.94
N ASN A 580 10.73 -26.91 -5.18
CA ASN A 580 12.02 -27.49 -5.57
C ASN A 580 13.10 -26.41 -5.84
N GLY A 581 12.79 -25.13 -5.61
CA GLY A 581 13.68 -24.00 -5.89
C GLY A 581 13.75 -23.59 -7.37
N THR A 582 12.88 -24.12 -8.23
CA THR A 582 12.81 -23.72 -9.64
C THR A 582 12.00 -22.44 -9.78
N LEU A 583 12.59 -21.38 -10.36
CA LEU A 583 11.88 -20.12 -10.62
C LEU A 583 10.71 -20.34 -11.59
N ILE A 584 9.49 -20.07 -11.12
CA ILE A 584 8.25 -20.12 -11.91
C ILE A 584 7.71 -18.69 -12.05
N PRO A 585 7.46 -18.23 -13.29
CA PRO A 585 6.76 -16.98 -13.53
C PRO A 585 5.38 -17.02 -12.88
N THR A 586 5.19 -16.18 -11.86
CA THR A 586 3.94 -16.05 -11.12
C THR A 586 3.33 -14.70 -11.43
N LEU A 587 2.05 -14.69 -11.80
CA LEU A 587 1.31 -13.48 -12.11
C LEU A 587 1.14 -12.65 -10.83
N VAL A 588 1.74 -11.46 -10.78
CA VAL A 588 1.72 -10.58 -9.59
C VAL A 588 0.85 -9.35 -9.74
N ALA A 589 0.53 -8.95 -10.97
CA ALA A 589 -0.49 -7.97 -11.27
C ALA A 589 -1.09 -8.26 -12.65
N ASN A 590 -2.37 -7.93 -12.82
CA ASN A 590 -3.07 -8.11 -14.08
C ASN A 590 -3.90 -6.85 -14.39
N GLY A 591 -3.33 -6.02 -15.24
CA GLY A 591 -3.92 -4.82 -15.79
C GLY A 591 -5.01 -5.11 -16.84
N THR A 592 -5.91 -4.15 -17.03
CA THR A 592 -6.95 -4.22 -18.06
C THR A 592 -6.56 -3.49 -19.34
N ASP A 593 -5.57 -2.59 -19.27
CA ASP A 593 -5.14 -1.69 -20.34
C ASP A 593 -6.29 -0.85 -20.92
N LYS A 594 -7.26 -0.48 -20.06
CA LYS A 594 -8.47 0.28 -20.45
C LYS A 594 -8.49 1.72 -19.95
N GLY A 595 -7.40 2.17 -19.34
CA GLY A 595 -7.29 3.49 -18.73
C GLY A 595 -7.77 3.53 -17.28
N LEU A 596 -7.45 4.65 -16.64
CA LEU A 596 -7.70 4.88 -15.23
C LEU A 596 -9.18 5.20 -14.95
N THR A 597 -9.60 4.88 -13.72
CA THR A 597 -10.80 5.45 -13.11
C THR A 597 -10.47 5.85 -11.68
N LYS A 598 -11.28 6.75 -11.12
CA LYS A 598 -11.08 7.29 -9.77
C LYS A 598 -12.26 7.03 -8.82
N TYR A 599 -13.18 6.15 -9.22
CA TYR A 599 -14.27 5.67 -8.39
C TYR A 599 -14.72 4.26 -8.78
N LEU A 600 -15.35 3.56 -7.84
CA LEU A 600 -16.01 2.28 -8.06
C LEU A 600 -17.35 2.21 -7.33
N THR A 601 -18.37 1.76 -8.05
CA THR A 601 -19.69 1.45 -7.50
C THR A 601 -19.80 -0.06 -7.24
N ILE A 602 -20.14 -0.43 -6.01
CA ILE A 602 -20.18 -1.81 -5.54
C ILE A 602 -21.62 -2.14 -5.11
N LYS A 603 -22.19 -3.19 -5.68
CA LYS A 603 -23.54 -3.71 -5.37
C LYS A 603 -23.53 -5.16 -4.91
N GLN A 604 -22.39 -5.84 -5.06
CA GLN A 604 -22.23 -7.24 -4.71
C GLN A 604 -21.13 -7.42 -3.66
N ASP A 605 -21.43 -8.27 -2.69
CA ASP A 605 -20.47 -8.90 -1.80
C ASP A 605 -19.82 -10.07 -2.54
N GLN A 606 -18.57 -9.88 -2.96
CA GLN A 606 -17.79 -10.92 -3.62
C GLN A 606 -17.31 -12.02 -2.67
N ILE A 607 -17.24 -11.77 -1.36
CA ILE A 607 -16.85 -12.77 -0.37
C ILE A 607 -18.02 -13.72 -0.12
N ARG A 608 -19.21 -13.18 0.14
CA ARG A 608 -20.43 -13.98 0.43
C ARG A 608 -21.22 -14.35 -0.82
N LYS A 609 -20.79 -13.90 -2.00
CA LYS A 609 -21.43 -14.14 -3.31
C LYS A 609 -22.91 -13.75 -3.33
N ALA A 610 -23.24 -12.58 -2.79
CA ALA A 610 -24.59 -12.05 -2.68
C ALA A 610 -24.62 -10.54 -2.95
N GLU A 611 -25.80 -9.93 -3.06
CA GLU A 611 -25.91 -8.47 -3.08
C GLU A 611 -25.52 -7.86 -1.73
N LEU A 612 -25.01 -6.63 -1.75
CA LEU A 612 -24.85 -5.86 -0.52
C LEU A 612 -26.21 -5.68 0.16
N LYS A 613 -26.23 -5.76 1.49
CA LYS A 613 -27.44 -5.64 2.29
C LYS A 613 -27.32 -4.48 3.26
N ASN A 614 -28.37 -3.68 3.34
CA ASN A 614 -28.43 -2.61 4.32
C ASN A 614 -28.21 -3.10 5.76
N GLY A 615 -27.44 -2.33 6.54
CA GLY A 615 -27.11 -2.64 7.94
C GLY A 615 -26.12 -3.79 8.12
N GLN A 616 -25.53 -4.32 7.04
CA GLN A 616 -24.42 -5.26 7.10
C GLN A 616 -23.12 -4.49 6.89
N GLU A 617 -22.09 -4.82 7.66
CA GLU A 617 -20.77 -4.19 7.49
C GLU A 617 -19.94 -4.88 6.41
N TYR A 618 -19.22 -4.07 5.64
CA TYR A 618 -18.30 -4.47 4.58
C TYR A 618 -16.99 -3.68 4.70
N TYR A 619 -15.93 -4.23 4.13
CA TYR A 619 -14.58 -3.70 4.23
C TYR A 619 -13.94 -3.69 2.84
N PHE A 620 -13.44 -2.52 2.42
CA PHE A 620 -12.83 -2.34 1.11
C PHE A 620 -11.49 -1.62 1.22
N ALA A 621 -10.60 -1.82 0.26
CA ALA A 621 -9.34 -1.09 0.16
C ALA A 621 -9.10 -0.66 -1.29
N VAL A 622 -8.51 0.53 -1.46
CA VAL A 622 -8.01 1.01 -2.75
C VAL A 622 -6.51 1.14 -2.62
N VAL A 623 -5.78 0.59 -3.59
CA VAL A 623 -4.32 0.46 -3.57
C VAL A 623 -3.78 1.04 -4.86
N ALA A 624 -2.77 1.90 -4.79
CA ALA A 624 -2.00 2.30 -5.97
C ALA A 624 -0.85 1.32 -6.17
N TYR A 625 -0.50 1.00 -7.41
CA TYR A 625 0.65 0.17 -7.70
C TYR A 625 1.55 0.80 -8.77
N ALA A 626 2.84 0.53 -8.65
CA ALA A 626 3.87 0.97 -9.57
C ALA A 626 4.60 -0.23 -10.14
N TYR A 627 5.06 -0.09 -11.38
CA TYR A 627 5.70 -1.14 -12.16
C TYR A 627 7.13 -0.73 -12.54
N ASN A 628 8.04 -1.69 -12.45
CA ASN A 628 9.39 -1.60 -13.01
C ASN A 628 9.64 -2.86 -13.85
N PRO A 629 9.93 -2.75 -15.16
CA PRO A 629 10.19 -3.90 -16.03
C PRO A 629 11.56 -4.56 -15.78
N THR A 630 12.48 -3.88 -15.09
CA THR A 630 13.84 -4.37 -14.80
C THR A 630 14.28 -3.95 -13.39
N PRO A 631 13.65 -4.47 -12.33
CA PRO A 631 13.94 -4.09 -10.97
C PRO A 631 15.27 -4.67 -10.47
N LEU A 632 15.92 -3.96 -9.55
CA LEU A 632 17.00 -4.53 -8.72
C LEU A 632 16.44 -5.35 -7.56
N LEU A 633 15.22 -5.03 -7.13
CA LEU A 633 14.45 -5.78 -6.15
C LEU A 633 13.82 -7.01 -6.83
N PRO A 634 13.49 -8.09 -6.08
CA PRO A 634 12.96 -9.32 -6.66
C PRO A 634 11.49 -9.24 -7.10
N PHE A 635 10.90 -8.05 -7.13
CA PHE A 635 9.49 -7.83 -7.49
C PHE A 635 9.35 -6.71 -8.52
N HIS A 636 8.62 -6.94 -9.59
CA HIS A 636 8.36 -5.93 -10.63
C HIS A 636 7.25 -4.96 -10.22
N VAL A 637 6.46 -5.31 -9.20
CA VAL A 637 5.33 -4.51 -8.71
C VAL A 637 5.56 -4.12 -7.26
N ILE A 638 5.38 -2.84 -6.98
CA ILE A 638 5.16 -2.35 -5.61
C ILE A 638 3.75 -1.82 -5.46
N ARG A 639 3.19 -1.98 -4.28
CA ARG A 639 1.86 -1.48 -3.91
C ARG A 639 2.01 -0.46 -2.81
N SER A 640 1.12 0.53 -2.81
CA SER A 640 1.00 1.42 -1.66
C SER A 640 0.60 0.61 -0.43
N PRO A 641 0.90 1.10 0.78
CA PRO A 641 0.11 0.73 1.95
C PRO A 641 -1.39 0.89 1.65
N PHE A 642 -2.25 0.23 2.41
CA PHE A 642 -3.69 0.27 2.18
C PHE A 642 -4.44 0.66 3.45
N VAL A 643 -5.54 1.40 3.28
CA VAL A 643 -6.43 1.80 4.38
C VAL A 643 -7.78 1.13 4.16
N ILE A 644 -8.19 0.30 5.12
CA ILE A 644 -9.48 -0.37 5.04
C ILE A 644 -10.61 0.61 5.34
N GLN A 645 -11.50 0.73 4.37
CA GLN A 645 -12.75 1.47 4.43
C GLN A 645 -13.86 0.57 4.98
N ARG A 646 -14.21 0.76 6.25
CA ARG A 646 -15.40 0.13 6.87
C ARG A 646 -16.66 0.88 6.44
N VAL A 647 -17.63 0.17 5.89
CA VAL A 647 -18.88 0.76 5.40
C VAL A 647 -20.09 -0.13 5.65
N THR A 648 -21.18 0.52 6.02
CA THR A 648 -22.49 -0.12 6.22
C THR A 648 -23.50 0.50 5.24
N PRO A 649 -23.82 -0.17 4.12
CA PRO A 649 -24.85 0.25 3.18
C PRO A 649 -26.16 0.52 3.92
N GLN A 650 -26.89 1.54 3.48
CA GLN A 650 -28.07 1.98 4.19
C GLN A 650 -29.01 2.81 3.32
N THR A 651 -30.30 2.83 3.67
CA THR A 651 -31.22 3.82 3.10
C THR A 651 -30.91 5.21 3.63
N THR A 652 -31.51 6.26 3.06
CA THR A 652 -31.42 7.60 3.67
C THR A 652 -31.97 7.57 5.09
N LYS A 653 -31.37 8.35 6.00
CA LYS A 653 -31.87 8.50 7.38
C LYS A 653 -33.32 9.00 7.37
N PRO A 654 -34.09 8.77 8.45
CA PRO A 654 -35.43 9.35 8.57
C PRO A 654 -35.43 10.86 8.33
N GLY A 655 -36.24 11.31 7.37
CA GLY A 655 -36.31 12.72 6.96
C GLY A 655 -35.32 13.15 5.88
N ASP A 656 -34.30 12.36 5.58
CA ASP A 656 -33.30 12.68 4.55
C ASP A 656 -33.80 12.29 3.15
N ARG A 657 -33.56 13.15 2.15
CA ARG A 657 -33.85 12.88 0.73
C ARG A 657 -32.66 13.21 -0.16
N LEU A 658 -32.38 12.29 -1.09
CA LEU A 658 -31.45 12.50 -2.20
C LEU A 658 -32.26 12.85 -3.46
N TYR A 659 -31.68 13.66 -4.34
CA TYR A 659 -32.32 14.14 -5.56
C TYR A 659 -31.63 13.66 -6.84
N ALA A 660 -30.71 12.72 -6.70
CA ALA A 660 -30.04 12.02 -7.78
C ALA A 660 -29.60 10.63 -7.31
N ASN A 661 -29.30 9.77 -8.28
CA ASN A 661 -28.68 8.46 -8.10
C ASN A 661 -27.28 8.46 -8.71
N VAL A 662 -26.47 7.50 -8.29
CA VAL A 662 -25.16 7.25 -8.91
C VAL A 662 -25.36 6.91 -10.39
N GLY A 663 -24.60 7.57 -11.25
CA GLY A 663 -24.65 7.43 -12.70
C GLY A 663 -25.66 8.32 -13.41
N ASP A 664 -26.48 9.10 -12.69
CA ASP A 664 -27.40 10.06 -13.33
C ASP A 664 -26.59 11.10 -14.14
N SER A 665 -26.99 11.32 -15.39
CA SER A 665 -26.39 12.34 -16.26
C SER A 665 -27.04 13.70 -16.04
N ILE A 666 -26.23 14.74 -15.90
CA ILE A 666 -26.71 16.12 -15.76
C ILE A 666 -26.72 16.78 -17.14
N GLN A 667 -27.78 17.54 -17.42
CA GLN A 667 -27.87 18.32 -18.64
C GLN A 667 -26.90 19.50 -18.60
N VAL A 668 -26.10 19.64 -19.64
CA VAL A 668 -25.13 20.72 -19.82
C VAL A 668 -25.57 21.63 -20.95
N SER A 669 -25.40 22.93 -20.77
CA SER A 669 -25.69 23.96 -21.77
C SER A 669 -24.39 24.62 -22.23
N HIS A 670 -24.12 24.60 -23.54
CA HIS A 670 -23.09 25.42 -24.16
C HIS A 670 -23.65 26.83 -24.34
N SER A 671 -23.20 27.76 -23.52
CA SER A 671 -23.80 29.10 -23.40
C SER A 671 -23.05 30.18 -24.17
N GLN A 672 -21.79 29.96 -24.52
CA GLN A 672 -20.95 30.88 -25.31
C GLN A 672 -19.96 30.09 -26.15
N GLY A 673 -19.53 30.66 -27.27
CA GLY A 673 -18.57 30.07 -28.21
C GLY A 673 -19.22 29.26 -29.34
N HIS A 674 -18.38 28.64 -30.16
CA HIS A 674 -18.78 27.92 -31.37
C HIS A 674 -18.28 26.47 -31.40
N SER A 675 -17.65 26.00 -30.33
CA SER A 675 -17.07 24.67 -30.25
C SER A 675 -18.09 23.57 -30.53
N ASP A 676 -17.65 22.53 -31.26
CA ASP A 676 -18.36 21.27 -31.44
C ASP A 676 -18.05 20.26 -30.31
N GLY A 677 -17.28 20.70 -29.31
CA GLY A 677 -16.96 19.93 -28.10
C GLY A 677 -18.17 19.70 -27.21
N ASN A 678 -18.01 18.77 -26.28
CA ASN A 678 -19.08 18.36 -25.38
C ASN A 678 -18.57 18.24 -23.94
N VAL A 679 -19.45 18.48 -22.98
CA VAL A 679 -19.18 18.20 -21.57
C VAL A 679 -20.24 17.25 -21.06
N VAL A 680 -19.80 16.11 -20.51
CA VAL A 680 -20.67 15.10 -19.91
C VAL A 680 -20.45 15.11 -18.40
N VAL A 681 -21.52 15.31 -17.64
CA VAL A 681 -21.45 15.31 -16.18
C VAL A 681 -22.27 14.16 -15.61
N LEU A 682 -21.63 13.35 -14.76
CA LEU A 682 -22.24 12.19 -14.10
C LEU A 682 -22.20 12.36 -12.58
N VAL A 683 -23.25 11.94 -11.90
CA VAL A 683 -23.29 11.89 -10.43
C VAL A 683 -22.53 10.65 -9.95
N VAL A 684 -21.47 10.85 -9.17
CA VAL A 684 -20.70 9.77 -8.52
C VAL A 684 -21.13 9.59 -7.07
N ASP A 685 -21.31 10.70 -6.34
CA ASP A 685 -21.75 10.68 -4.95
C ASP A 685 -22.95 11.64 -4.76
N PRO A 686 -24.19 11.11 -4.76
CA PRO A 686 -25.38 11.92 -4.59
C PRO A 686 -25.52 12.50 -3.18
N THR A 687 -24.72 12.07 -2.20
CA THR A 687 -24.85 12.51 -0.80
C THR A 687 -24.22 13.87 -0.53
N ILE A 688 -23.33 14.33 -1.43
CA ILE A 688 -22.56 15.57 -1.30
C ILE A 688 -22.79 16.57 -2.45
N THR A 689 -23.77 16.32 -3.33
CA THR A 689 -24.12 17.28 -4.38
C THR A 689 -24.59 18.60 -3.76
N THR A 690 -24.43 19.71 -4.48
CA THR A 690 -24.57 21.06 -3.87
C THR A 690 -25.81 21.83 -4.28
N GLY A 691 -26.48 21.44 -5.37
CA GLY A 691 -27.53 22.26 -6.01
C GLY A 691 -27.01 23.52 -6.71
N HIS A 692 -25.69 23.73 -6.74
CA HIS A 692 -25.08 24.94 -7.30
C HIS A 692 -25.02 24.91 -8.82
N GLN A 693 -24.83 26.09 -9.40
CA GLN A 693 -24.49 26.24 -10.81
C GLN A 693 -22.97 26.20 -10.99
N TYR A 694 -22.50 25.43 -11.95
CA TYR A 694 -21.11 25.26 -12.32
C TYR A 694 -20.87 25.71 -13.76
N ARG A 695 -19.62 26.02 -14.03
CA ARG A 695 -19.15 26.47 -15.34
C ARG A 695 -17.81 25.83 -15.67
N VAL A 696 -17.69 25.35 -16.91
CA VAL A 696 -16.46 24.87 -17.51
C VAL A 696 -15.96 25.93 -18.48
N ASP A 697 -14.75 26.42 -18.23
CA ASP A 697 -14.07 27.41 -19.06
C ASP A 697 -12.77 26.81 -19.62
N PHE A 698 -12.33 27.30 -20.78
CA PHE A 698 -11.09 26.88 -21.43
C PHE A 698 -10.08 28.01 -21.50
N ALA A 699 -8.80 27.67 -21.50
CA ALA A 699 -7.70 28.59 -21.68
C ALA A 699 -7.12 28.49 -23.10
N THR A 700 -6.32 29.48 -23.48
CA THR A 700 -5.68 29.56 -24.81
C THR A 700 -4.62 28.49 -25.03
N ASP A 701 -4.12 27.88 -23.95
CA ASP A 701 -3.19 26.75 -24.01
C ASP A 701 -3.90 25.38 -24.16
N GLY A 702 -5.23 25.39 -24.29
CA GLY A 702 -6.05 24.18 -24.42
C GLY A 702 -6.41 23.50 -23.10
N THR A 703 -6.05 24.07 -21.94
CA THR A 703 -6.49 23.54 -20.64
C THR A 703 -7.90 23.99 -20.29
N TRP A 704 -8.57 23.29 -19.37
CA TRP A 704 -9.89 23.63 -18.88
C TRP A 704 -9.98 23.67 -17.35
N SER A 705 -10.99 24.37 -16.84
CA SER A 705 -11.22 24.59 -15.40
C SER A 705 -12.71 24.49 -15.06
N ILE A 706 -13.02 24.15 -13.81
CA ILE A 706 -14.39 24.16 -13.27
C ILE A 706 -14.51 25.22 -12.20
N THR A 707 -15.49 26.11 -12.35
CA THR A 707 -15.85 27.10 -11.34
C THR A 707 -17.25 26.82 -10.80
N ASP A 708 -17.40 26.75 -9.48
CA ASP A 708 -18.68 26.89 -8.81
C ASP A 708 -19.08 28.37 -8.86
N VAL A 709 -20.04 28.68 -9.73
CA VAL A 709 -20.46 30.06 -9.98
C VAL A 709 -21.35 30.60 -8.86
N THR A 710 -21.98 29.71 -8.09
CA THR A 710 -22.83 30.10 -6.96
C THR A 710 -21.98 30.62 -5.80
N THR A 711 -20.81 30.01 -5.56
CA THR A 711 -19.88 30.45 -4.51
C THR A 711 -18.75 31.34 -5.01
N GLY A 712 -18.46 31.34 -6.30
CA GLY A 712 -17.32 32.04 -6.91
C GLY A 712 -15.98 31.30 -6.74
N THR A 713 -16.01 30.00 -6.44
CA THR A 713 -14.80 29.22 -6.12
C THR A 713 -14.37 28.38 -7.34
N VAL A 714 -13.09 28.42 -7.68
CA VAL A 714 -12.51 27.48 -8.66
C VAL A 714 -12.31 26.13 -7.97
N LYS A 715 -12.89 25.09 -8.56
CA LYS A 715 -12.88 23.73 -8.00
C LYS A 715 -11.79 22.84 -8.60
N LEU A 716 -11.50 23.05 -9.88
CA LEU A 716 -10.39 22.43 -10.62
C LEU A 716 -9.86 23.44 -11.63
N SER A 717 -8.57 23.39 -11.91
CA SER A 717 -7.92 24.28 -12.89
C SER A 717 -6.83 23.58 -13.67
N GLY A 718 -6.54 24.06 -14.88
CA GLY A 718 -5.38 23.62 -15.67
C GLY A 718 -5.45 22.17 -16.15
N GLN A 719 -6.65 21.61 -16.28
CA GLN A 719 -6.85 20.21 -16.69
C GLN A 719 -6.60 20.07 -18.20
N THR A 720 -5.89 19.02 -18.61
CA THR A 720 -5.51 18.79 -20.02
C THR A 720 -6.34 17.70 -20.70
N ASN A 721 -6.87 16.73 -19.96
CA ASN A 721 -7.61 15.60 -20.54
C ASN A 721 -8.92 16.08 -21.18
N GLN A 722 -9.03 15.92 -22.50
CA GLN A 722 -10.23 16.21 -23.29
C GLN A 722 -10.69 15.01 -24.13
N VAL A 723 -10.24 13.79 -23.81
CA VAL A 723 -10.47 12.59 -24.63
C VAL A 723 -11.85 11.98 -24.38
N GLY A 724 -12.42 12.20 -23.19
CA GLY A 724 -13.72 11.66 -22.79
C GLY A 724 -13.69 10.27 -22.18
N ASP A 725 -12.51 9.80 -21.76
CA ASP A 725 -12.33 8.56 -20.99
C ASP A 725 -12.86 8.69 -19.53
N ASN A 726 -12.41 7.84 -18.62
CA ASN A 726 -12.80 7.88 -17.20
C ASN A 726 -11.76 8.55 -16.30
N ASP A 727 -10.67 9.07 -16.87
CA ASP A 727 -9.55 9.62 -16.12
C ASP A 727 -9.75 11.11 -15.81
N TYR A 728 -10.76 11.39 -14.99
CA TYR A 728 -11.15 12.74 -14.58
C TYR A 728 -11.30 12.83 -13.06
N ALA A 729 -10.92 13.96 -12.48
CA ALA A 729 -11.15 14.25 -11.07
C ALA A 729 -12.66 14.42 -10.75
N ILE A 730 -13.03 14.18 -9.49
CA ILE A 730 -14.42 14.21 -9.02
C ILE A 730 -14.63 15.43 -8.12
N VAL A 731 -15.51 16.34 -8.54
CA VAL A 731 -15.79 17.60 -7.85
C VAL A 731 -17.18 17.55 -7.22
N ASP A 732 -17.27 17.73 -5.91
CA ASP A 732 -18.55 17.84 -5.20
C ASP A 732 -19.54 16.70 -5.53
N GLY A 733 -19.00 15.48 -5.67
CA GLY A 733 -19.77 14.28 -6.03
C GLY A 733 -20.05 14.10 -7.52
N LEU A 734 -19.43 14.90 -8.40
CA LEU A 734 -19.65 14.90 -9.84
C LEU A 734 -18.38 14.55 -10.62
N LEU A 735 -18.50 13.65 -11.59
CA LEU A 735 -17.48 13.40 -12.61
C LEU A 735 -17.80 14.28 -13.81
N VAL A 736 -16.92 15.23 -14.12
CA VAL A 736 -17.09 16.19 -15.22
C VAL A 736 -16.10 15.85 -16.32
N LYS A 737 -16.61 15.28 -17.42
CA LYS A 737 -15.80 14.88 -18.57
C LYS A 737 -15.89 15.94 -19.65
N VAL A 738 -14.74 16.50 -20.01
CA VAL A 738 -14.60 17.40 -21.15
C VAL A 738 -14.18 16.61 -22.36
N ILE A 739 -14.90 16.76 -23.47
CA ILE A 739 -14.65 16.04 -24.73
C ILE A 739 -14.39 17.08 -25.81
N GLY A 740 -13.14 17.16 -26.26
CA GLY A 740 -12.75 17.97 -27.40
C GLY A 740 -13.27 17.35 -28.69
N PRO A 741 -13.73 18.15 -29.66
CA PRO A 741 -14.09 17.60 -30.96
C PRO A 741 -12.81 17.19 -31.72
N PRO A 742 -12.88 16.18 -32.60
CA PRO A 742 -11.72 15.77 -33.38
C PRO A 742 -11.33 16.90 -34.34
N VAL A 743 -10.02 17.14 -34.50
CA VAL A 743 -9.49 18.08 -35.49
C VAL A 743 -9.74 17.50 -36.88
N ALA A 744 -10.81 17.95 -37.53
CA ALA A 744 -11.27 17.42 -38.80
C ALA A 744 -12.16 18.42 -39.54
N ILE A 745 -12.43 18.15 -40.82
CA ILE A 745 -13.45 18.86 -41.59
C ILE A 745 -14.81 18.22 -41.27
N ASN A 746 -15.71 19.01 -40.71
CA ASN A 746 -17.07 18.58 -40.35
C ASN A 746 -17.87 18.29 -41.63
N THR A 747 -17.99 19.29 -42.50
CA THR A 747 -18.78 19.17 -43.72
C THR A 747 -18.37 20.18 -44.78
N TRP A 748 -18.92 20.03 -45.97
CA TRP A 748 -18.77 20.97 -47.07
C TRP A 748 -20.09 21.10 -47.83
N SER A 749 -20.26 22.22 -48.54
CA SER A 749 -21.41 22.41 -49.42
C SER A 749 -21.03 23.17 -50.69
N PHE A 750 -21.84 23.02 -51.73
CA PHE A 750 -21.74 23.84 -52.95
C PHE A 750 -23.11 24.44 -53.24
N THR A 751 -23.19 25.76 -53.37
CA THR A 751 -24.44 26.49 -53.57
C THR A 751 -24.42 27.27 -54.88
N PRO A 752 -25.44 27.14 -55.76
CA PRO A 752 -26.50 26.14 -55.70
C PRO A 752 -25.98 24.74 -56.08
N SER A 753 -26.43 23.70 -55.39
CA SER A 753 -25.89 22.33 -55.51
C SER A 753 -25.95 21.75 -56.93
N ALA A 754 -26.98 22.09 -57.70
CA ALA A 754 -27.14 21.67 -59.08
C ALA A 754 -26.07 22.26 -60.04
N ALA A 755 -25.42 23.37 -59.65
CA ALA A 755 -24.42 24.05 -60.49
C ALA A 755 -22.99 23.54 -60.28
N ARG A 756 -22.75 22.60 -59.35
CA ARG A 756 -21.39 22.11 -59.05
C ARG A 756 -20.75 21.41 -60.26
N TRP A 757 -19.64 21.96 -60.75
CA TRP A 757 -18.94 21.51 -61.96
C TRP A 757 -17.58 20.81 -61.69
N PHE A 758 -17.11 20.78 -60.44
CA PHE A 758 -15.93 20.00 -60.04
C PHE A 758 -16.25 18.97 -58.93
N THR A 759 -15.33 18.04 -58.71
CA THR A 759 -15.37 16.96 -57.72
C THR A 759 -13.99 16.79 -57.09
N GLY A 760 -13.85 16.13 -55.95
CA GLY A 760 -12.55 15.79 -55.40
C GLY A 760 -11.94 14.56 -56.07
N TYR A 761 -10.61 14.51 -56.11
CA TYR A 761 -9.87 13.32 -56.52
C TYR A 761 -9.82 12.28 -55.39
N SER A 762 -10.43 11.12 -55.62
CA SER A 762 -10.48 10.07 -54.59
C SER A 762 -9.13 9.45 -54.24
N GLY A 763 -8.13 9.54 -55.13
CA GLY A 763 -6.80 8.98 -54.90
C GLY A 763 -5.96 9.76 -53.88
N LEU A 764 -6.43 10.91 -53.40
CA LEU A 764 -5.84 11.61 -52.26
C LEU A 764 -6.18 10.92 -50.93
N GLY A 765 -7.33 10.25 -50.83
CA GLY A 765 -7.73 9.51 -49.64
C GLY A 765 -8.28 10.37 -48.50
N GLY A 766 -8.70 11.62 -48.76
CA GLY A 766 -9.34 12.46 -47.75
C GLY A 766 -10.74 11.99 -47.34
N ASP A 767 -11.21 12.39 -46.16
CA ASP A 767 -12.52 11.96 -45.67
C ASP A 767 -13.67 12.78 -46.26
N GLN A 768 -13.39 13.94 -46.86
CA GLN A 768 -14.39 14.88 -47.36
C GLN A 768 -14.29 15.11 -48.87
N PHE A 769 -15.38 15.67 -49.43
CA PHE A 769 -15.51 16.03 -50.84
C PHE A 769 -15.07 14.92 -51.82
N PHE A 770 -15.54 13.68 -51.60
CA PHE A 770 -15.24 12.51 -52.45
C PHE A 770 -13.76 12.10 -52.47
N GLY A 771 -13.02 12.38 -51.39
CA GLY A 771 -11.62 12.01 -51.25
C GLY A 771 -10.62 13.12 -51.56
N GLY A 772 -11.08 14.22 -52.16
CA GLY A 772 -10.20 15.30 -52.62
C GLY A 772 -10.01 16.44 -51.64
N LEU A 773 -10.62 16.43 -50.45
CA LEU A 773 -10.51 17.51 -49.48
C LEU A 773 -9.99 16.96 -48.14
N VAL A 774 -8.96 17.62 -47.61
CA VAL A 774 -8.27 17.29 -46.34
C VAL A 774 -7.88 18.56 -45.59
N LEU A 775 -7.51 18.42 -44.32
CA LEU A 775 -6.82 19.49 -43.59
C LEU A 775 -5.48 19.81 -44.25
N GLY A 776 -5.00 21.05 -44.09
CA GLY A 776 -3.70 21.45 -44.63
C GLY A 776 -2.54 20.60 -44.10
N SER A 777 -2.60 20.26 -42.81
CA SER A 777 -1.65 19.37 -42.12
C SER A 777 -1.56 17.98 -42.76
N ASP A 778 -2.69 17.46 -43.24
CA ASP A 778 -2.77 16.11 -43.82
C ASP A 778 -2.50 16.10 -45.33
N PHE A 779 -2.37 17.29 -45.93
CA PHE A 779 -2.03 17.42 -47.35
C PHE A 779 -0.52 17.47 -47.57
N PHE A 780 0.11 18.60 -47.24
CA PHE A 780 1.57 18.78 -47.29
C PHE A 780 2.17 19.18 -45.93
N GLY A 781 1.40 19.80 -45.03
CA GLY A 781 1.89 20.36 -43.78
C GLY A 781 1.24 21.71 -43.47
N SER A 782 1.27 22.13 -42.21
CA SER A 782 0.74 23.42 -41.74
C SER A 782 1.28 23.79 -40.35
N ASN A 783 1.41 25.08 -40.05
CA ASN A 783 1.76 25.57 -38.70
C ASN A 783 0.57 26.04 -37.86
N ILE A 784 -0.66 25.84 -38.33
CA ILE A 784 -1.84 26.26 -37.55
C ILE A 784 -2.17 25.27 -36.45
N THR A 785 -2.73 25.78 -35.36
CA THR A 785 -3.30 24.98 -34.26
C THR A 785 -4.79 24.70 -34.47
N SER A 786 -5.35 23.75 -33.72
CA SER A 786 -6.74 23.29 -33.89
C SER A 786 -7.80 24.38 -33.68
N ASP A 787 -7.52 25.39 -32.86
CA ASP A 787 -8.37 26.55 -32.59
C ASP A 787 -8.37 27.59 -33.73
N GLN A 788 -7.47 27.47 -34.70
CA GLN A 788 -7.32 28.45 -35.80
C GLN A 788 -8.12 28.09 -37.05
N TYR A 789 -8.72 26.90 -37.09
CA TYR A 789 -9.61 26.49 -38.18
C TYR A 789 -10.89 27.34 -38.19
N VAL A 790 -11.28 27.77 -39.39
CA VAL A 790 -12.46 28.62 -39.61
C VAL A 790 -13.26 28.12 -40.80
N THR A 791 -14.56 28.39 -40.82
CA THR A 791 -15.37 28.19 -42.01
C THR A 791 -14.85 29.09 -43.13
N VAL A 792 -14.55 28.47 -44.28
CA VAL A 792 -14.13 29.19 -45.47
C VAL A 792 -15.13 29.05 -46.61
N GLU A 793 -15.31 30.14 -47.34
CA GLU A 793 -16.08 30.18 -48.57
C GLU A 793 -15.18 30.52 -49.76
N LEU A 794 -15.06 29.58 -50.70
CA LEU A 794 -14.52 29.81 -52.03
C LEU A 794 -15.66 30.27 -52.93
N ARG A 795 -15.73 31.59 -53.17
CA ARG A 795 -16.78 32.25 -53.95
C ARG A 795 -16.30 32.46 -55.38
N PHE A 796 -16.99 31.87 -56.35
CA PHE A 796 -16.61 31.95 -57.76
C PHE A 796 -17.17 33.20 -58.45
N VAL A 797 -16.47 33.64 -59.49
CA VAL A 797 -16.85 34.77 -60.33
C VAL A 797 -16.82 34.39 -61.81
N THR A 798 -17.65 35.03 -62.62
CA THR A 798 -17.73 34.75 -64.07
C THR A 798 -16.53 35.32 -64.84
N ASP A 799 -16.02 36.48 -64.41
CA ASP A 799 -14.84 37.14 -64.96
C ASP A 799 -13.68 37.05 -63.97
N ARG A 800 -12.58 36.43 -64.39
CA ARG A 800 -11.31 36.28 -63.64
C ARG A 800 -10.80 37.60 -63.06
N ASN A 801 -11.03 38.72 -63.75
CA ASN A 801 -10.57 40.04 -63.28
C ASN A 801 -11.27 40.49 -62.00
N ASN A 802 -12.47 39.96 -61.71
CA ASN A 802 -13.24 40.25 -60.51
C ASN A 802 -12.88 39.33 -59.33
N GLY A 803 -12.04 38.31 -59.52
CA GLY A 803 -11.59 37.42 -58.45
C GLY A 803 -10.34 37.93 -57.74
N GLN A 804 -9.68 37.05 -56.97
CA GLN A 804 -8.47 37.40 -56.20
C GLN A 804 -7.19 36.93 -56.88
N ARG A 805 -6.06 37.55 -56.56
CA ARG A 805 -4.75 36.99 -56.91
C ARG A 805 -4.40 35.80 -56.01
N ALA A 806 -3.78 34.76 -56.57
CA ALA A 806 -3.36 33.55 -55.85
C ALA A 806 -1.90 33.19 -56.16
N TYR A 807 -1.19 32.62 -55.20
CA TYR A 807 0.23 32.26 -55.33
C TYR A 807 0.36 30.98 -56.16
N ARG A 808 1.00 31.06 -57.32
CA ARG A 808 1.27 29.88 -58.13
C ARG A 808 2.60 29.24 -57.73
N TYR A 809 2.56 27.95 -57.46
CA TYR A 809 3.74 27.11 -57.25
C TYR A 809 3.80 26.02 -58.32
N LEU A 810 4.99 25.74 -58.86
CA LEU A 810 5.13 24.86 -60.02
C LEU A 810 5.78 23.53 -59.67
N ARG A 811 4.99 22.45 -59.77
CA ARG A 811 5.50 21.09 -59.62
C ARG A 811 6.30 20.68 -60.86
N GLY A 812 7.50 20.16 -60.70
CA GLY A 812 8.47 19.90 -61.78
C GLY A 812 9.23 21.13 -62.25
N GLY A 813 9.05 22.29 -61.60
CA GLY A 813 9.88 23.49 -61.79
C GLY A 813 11.28 23.36 -61.17
N THR A 814 12.08 24.42 -61.26
CA THR A 814 13.39 24.52 -60.58
C THR A 814 13.41 25.78 -59.71
N PRO A 815 13.30 25.66 -58.36
CA PRO A 815 13.10 24.42 -57.61
C PRO A 815 11.69 23.81 -57.80
N ASN A 816 11.55 22.51 -57.58
CA ASN A 816 10.26 21.81 -57.63
C ASN A 816 9.33 22.35 -56.54
N TYR A 817 8.06 22.67 -56.86
CA TYR A 817 7.12 23.40 -55.98
C TYR A 817 7.61 24.79 -55.55
N GLY A 818 8.48 25.43 -56.34
CA GLY A 818 8.88 26.82 -56.14
C GLY A 818 7.80 27.81 -56.59
N TYR A 819 7.76 28.97 -55.93
CA TYR A 819 6.91 30.10 -56.32
C TYR A 819 7.26 30.60 -57.73
N VAL A 820 6.24 30.95 -58.53
CA VAL A 820 6.41 31.47 -59.90
C VAL A 820 5.84 32.87 -60.05
N ASP A 821 4.56 33.04 -59.74
CA ASP A 821 3.84 34.31 -59.91
C ASP A 821 2.59 34.40 -59.01
N TYR A 822 1.92 35.55 -59.07
CA TYR A 822 0.77 35.87 -58.23
C TYR A 822 -0.35 36.46 -59.10
N GLU A 823 -1.21 35.63 -59.70
CA GLU A 823 -2.16 36.07 -60.72
C GLU A 823 -3.63 35.94 -60.32
N LYS A 824 -4.50 36.76 -60.91
CA LYS A 824 -5.96 36.76 -60.67
C LYS A 824 -6.56 35.37 -60.94
N GLN A 825 -7.61 34.97 -60.24
CA GLN A 825 -8.28 33.68 -60.41
C GLN A 825 -9.81 33.86 -60.48
N TYR A 826 -10.54 32.82 -60.88
CA TYR A 826 -12.01 32.83 -60.97
C TYR A 826 -12.73 32.68 -59.62
N PHE A 827 -12.04 32.99 -58.51
CA PHE A 827 -12.58 32.86 -57.17
C PHE A 827 -12.02 33.91 -56.22
N THR A 828 -12.68 34.03 -55.07
CA THR A 828 -12.18 34.69 -53.86
C THR A 828 -12.37 33.74 -52.67
N LEU A 829 -11.45 33.73 -51.70
CA LEU A 829 -11.55 32.93 -50.49
C LEU A 829 -11.87 33.84 -49.30
N TRP A 830 -12.84 33.45 -48.48
CA TRP A 830 -13.29 34.23 -47.33
C TRP A 830 -13.33 33.37 -46.09
N ASP A 831 -12.72 33.86 -45.01
CA ASP A 831 -13.08 33.51 -43.65
C ASP A 831 -14.40 34.20 -43.32
N VAL A 832 -15.44 33.40 -43.13
CA VAL A 832 -16.79 33.91 -42.82
C VAL A 832 -17.13 33.89 -41.34
N ASP A 833 -16.24 33.35 -40.50
CA ASP A 833 -16.37 33.42 -39.05
C ASP A 833 -15.86 34.77 -38.51
N ALA A 834 -14.91 35.38 -39.23
CA ALA A 834 -14.51 36.77 -38.98
C ALA A 834 -15.70 37.74 -39.11
N ASN A 835 -15.78 38.72 -38.22
CA ASN A 835 -16.81 39.77 -38.26
C ASN A 835 -16.18 41.18 -38.31
N PRO A 836 -16.22 41.89 -39.46
CA PRO A 836 -16.80 41.44 -40.73
C PRO A 836 -15.97 40.32 -41.41
N PRO A 837 -16.56 39.54 -42.35
CA PRO A 837 -15.85 38.48 -43.06
C PRO A 837 -14.55 38.97 -43.68
N GLN A 838 -13.48 38.18 -43.53
CA GLN A 838 -12.13 38.54 -43.96
C GLN A 838 -11.74 37.73 -45.20
N GLN A 839 -11.23 38.42 -46.22
CA GLN A 839 -10.71 37.75 -47.40
C GLN A 839 -9.33 37.13 -47.09
N LEU A 840 -9.12 35.89 -47.54
CA LEU A 840 -7.94 35.08 -47.28
C LEU A 840 -7.13 34.77 -48.56
N SER A 841 -5.85 34.51 -48.38
CA SER A 841 -4.92 34.14 -49.45
C SER A 841 -5.09 32.67 -49.88
N VAL A 842 -4.78 32.39 -51.15
CA VAL A 842 -4.80 31.03 -51.72
C VAL A 842 -3.48 30.78 -52.43
N ALA A 843 -2.92 29.59 -52.23
CA ALA A 843 -1.87 29.06 -53.08
C ALA A 843 -2.44 27.93 -53.95
N TYR A 844 -1.92 27.79 -55.17
CA TYR A 844 -2.31 26.73 -56.08
C TYR A 844 -1.10 26.15 -56.80
N VAL A 845 -1.23 24.89 -57.22
CA VAL A 845 -0.17 24.18 -57.93
C VAL A 845 -0.59 23.91 -59.37
N GLU A 846 0.35 24.10 -60.28
CA GLU A 846 0.27 23.59 -61.65
C GLU A 846 1.45 22.66 -61.93
N GLN A 847 1.27 21.75 -62.89
CA GLN A 847 2.31 20.84 -63.34
C GLN A 847 3.16 21.44 -64.47
N ALA A 848 4.46 21.61 -64.25
CA ALA A 848 5.41 22.07 -65.28
C ALA A 848 5.33 21.20 -66.55
N GLY A 849 5.30 21.87 -67.70
CA GLY A 849 5.23 21.21 -69.02
C GLY A 849 3.85 20.69 -69.42
N ASN A 850 2.82 20.93 -68.61
CA ASN A 850 1.44 20.60 -68.93
C ASN A 850 0.76 21.75 -69.70
N PRO A 851 -0.04 21.50 -70.76
CA PRO A 851 -0.83 22.53 -71.41
C PRO A 851 -1.78 23.31 -70.49
N SER A 852 -2.20 22.72 -69.38
CA SER A 852 -3.03 23.37 -68.35
C SER A 852 -2.24 24.30 -67.42
N ALA A 853 -0.90 24.37 -67.54
CA ALA A 853 -0.06 25.27 -66.73
C ALA A 853 -0.04 26.70 -67.31
N ASP A 854 -1.19 27.37 -67.30
CA ASP A 854 -1.43 28.65 -67.97
C ASP A 854 -1.64 29.83 -66.98
N ALA A 855 -1.22 29.63 -65.73
CA ALA A 855 -1.42 30.56 -64.62
C ALA A 855 -2.89 30.78 -64.25
N THR A 856 -3.75 29.82 -64.58
CA THR A 856 -5.17 29.83 -64.27
C THR A 856 -5.51 28.49 -63.64
N TRP A 857 -5.90 28.50 -62.37
CA TRP A 857 -6.38 27.28 -61.73
C TRP A 857 -7.62 26.76 -62.47
N MET A 858 -7.49 25.59 -63.09
CA MET A 858 -8.51 25.00 -63.94
C MET A 858 -8.49 23.47 -63.82
N PRO A 859 -9.23 22.89 -62.84
CA PRO A 859 -9.25 21.45 -62.65
C PRO A 859 -9.75 20.71 -63.89
N THR A 860 -8.92 19.80 -64.41
CA THR A 860 -9.24 18.95 -65.55
C THR A 860 -9.70 17.57 -65.09
N ALA A 861 -10.08 16.70 -66.04
CA ALA A 861 -10.35 15.28 -65.75
C ALA A 861 -9.06 14.48 -65.46
N ASN A 862 -7.88 15.01 -65.79
CA ASN A 862 -6.61 14.32 -65.62
C ASN A 862 -5.97 14.68 -64.28
N SER A 863 -5.92 13.72 -63.36
CA SER A 863 -5.30 13.96 -62.06
C SER A 863 -3.81 14.31 -62.18
N ALA A 864 -3.10 13.92 -63.25
CA ALA A 864 -1.70 14.26 -63.47
C ALA A 864 -1.44 15.76 -63.70
N ASP A 865 -2.48 16.58 -63.90
CA ASP A 865 -2.37 18.03 -64.07
C ASP A 865 -2.14 18.74 -62.72
N ARG A 866 -2.49 18.08 -61.60
CA ARG A 866 -2.14 18.48 -60.22
C ARG A 866 -2.58 19.90 -59.80
N GLU A 867 -3.81 20.26 -60.18
CA GLU A 867 -4.50 21.53 -59.89
C GLU A 867 -4.88 21.73 -58.40
N TYR A 868 -3.92 21.61 -57.49
CA TYR A 868 -4.16 21.71 -56.05
C TYR A 868 -4.55 23.13 -55.64
N LEU A 869 -5.41 23.26 -54.62
CA LEU A 869 -5.61 24.50 -53.88
C LEU A 869 -5.20 24.33 -52.42
N PHE A 870 -4.60 25.37 -51.86
CA PHE A 870 -4.22 25.51 -50.47
C PHE A 870 -4.88 26.79 -49.94
N PHE A 871 -5.78 26.64 -48.98
CA PHE A 871 -6.49 27.75 -48.35
C PHE A 871 -5.67 28.24 -47.17
N LEU A 872 -5.15 29.47 -47.25
CA LEU A 872 -4.21 29.99 -46.25
C LEU A 872 -4.93 30.93 -45.28
N LYS A 873 -4.67 30.78 -43.98
CA LYS A 873 -5.18 31.68 -42.92
C LYS A 873 -4.51 33.07 -42.94
N THR A 874 -3.70 33.36 -43.96
CA THR A 874 -3.10 34.66 -44.21
C THR A 874 -4.11 35.60 -44.89
N PRO A 875 -4.30 36.85 -44.42
CA PRO A 875 -5.15 37.83 -45.09
C PRO A 875 -4.77 38.03 -46.56
N TYR A 876 -5.77 38.27 -47.42
CA TYR A 876 -5.54 38.61 -48.83
C TYR A 876 -4.90 40.00 -48.98
N SER A 877 -4.03 40.14 -49.98
CA SER A 877 -3.47 41.42 -50.43
C SER A 877 -3.31 41.41 -51.95
N ASP A 878 -3.46 42.55 -52.63
CA ASP A 878 -3.17 42.65 -54.06
C ASP A 878 -1.66 42.56 -54.37
N THR A 879 -0.79 42.67 -53.36
CA THR A 879 0.66 42.47 -53.46
C THR A 879 1.07 41.16 -52.78
N PRO A 880 1.92 40.33 -53.41
CA PRO A 880 2.35 39.07 -52.82
C PRO A 880 3.19 39.30 -51.56
N ASP A 881 2.98 38.47 -50.54
CA ASP A 881 3.74 38.45 -49.30
C ASP A 881 5.15 37.89 -49.57
N PRO A 882 6.23 38.67 -49.34
CA PRO A 882 7.60 38.20 -49.53
C PRO A 882 7.90 36.91 -48.78
N ALA A 883 7.31 36.69 -47.61
CA ALA A 883 7.51 35.46 -46.83
C ALA A 883 7.04 34.25 -47.62
N LEU A 884 5.80 34.25 -48.12
CA LEU A 884 5.24 33.14 -48.90
C LEU A 884 6.00 32.93 -50.21
N THR A 885 6.41 34.00 -50.91
CA THR A 885 7.15 33.87 -52.18
C THR A 885 8.56 33.29 -52.03
N SER A 886 9.12 33.31 -50.82
CA SER A 886 10.46 32.77 -50.53
C SER A 886 10.45 31.29 -50.12
N LEU A 887 9.28 30.74 -49.78
CA LEU A 887 9.12 29.39 -49.29
C LEU A 887 8.83 28.39 -50.42
N ASN A 888 9.22 27.13 -50.21
CA ASN A 888 8.81 26.02 -51.05
C ASN A 888 7.49 25.41 -50.53
N LEU A 889 6.45 25.31 -51.37
CA LEU A 889 5.13 24.87 -50.91
C LEU A 889 5.11 23.42 -50.36
N TYR A 890 6.04 22.57 -50.80
CA TYR A 890 6.14 21.19 -50.33
C TYR A 890 7.25 21.03 -49.28
N GLY A 891 8.45 21.55 -49.56
CA GLY A 891 9.61 21.43 -48.68
C GLY A 891 9.52 22.24 -47.39
N ASP A 892 8.76 23.33 -47.40
CA ASP A 892 8.56 24.22 -46.25
C ASP A 892 7.08 24.26 -45.82
N ALA A 893 6.31 23.21 -46.10
CA ALA A 893 4.86 23.17 -45.87
C ALA A 893 4.47 23.51 -44.42
N ASP A 894 5.27 23.08 -43.44
CA ASP A 894 5.08 23.38 -42.01
C ASP A 894 5.33 24.85 -41.64
N GLN A 895 5.67 25.73 -42.60
CA GLN A 895 5.76 27.18 -42.38
C GLN A 895 4.53 27.91 -42.95
N PHE A 896 3.66 27.22 -43.69
CA PHE A 896 2.43 27.79 -44.22
C PHE A 896 1.29 27.64 -43.22
N ALA A 897 0.52 28.72 -43.04
CA ALA A 897 -0.72 28.69 -42.27
C ALA A 897 -1.86 28.10 -43.11
N THR A 898 -1.73 26.84 -43.53
CA THR A 898 -2.69 26.17 -44.42
C THR A 898 -3.86 25.61 -43.62
N LEU A 899 -5.07 26.11 -43.89
CA LEU A 899 -6.32 25.57 -43.37
C LEU A 899 -6.67 24.27 -44.07
N TYR A 900 -6.83 24.30 -45.40
CA TYR A 900 -7.35 23.14 -46.14
C TYR A 900 -6.56 22.90 -47.42
N GLY A 901 -6.37 21.63 -47.74
CA GLY A 901 -5.84 21.17 -49.02
C GLY A 901 -6.96 20.57 -49.88
N LEU A 902 -7.11 21.05 -51.10
CA LEU A 902 -8.10 20.55 -52.05
C LEU A 902 -7.39 20.05 -53.31
N TRP A 903 -7.66 18.80 -53.69
CA TRP A 903 -7.34 18.23 -54.98
C TRP A 903 -8.63 18.05 -55.81
N PRO A 904 -8.98 19.05 -56.62
CA PRO A 904 -10.15 19.05 -57.50
C PRO A 904 -9.89 18.30 -58.81
N LEU A 905 -10.96 17.76 -59.41
CA LEU A 905 -11.06 17.30 -60.79
C LEU A 905 -12.35 17.79 -61.42
N GLN A 906 -12.39 17.76 -62.74
CA GLN A 906 -13.62 17.95 -63.51
C GLN A 906 -14.69 16.93 -63.12
N ARG A 907 -15.93 17.40 -62.87
CA ARG A 907 -17.05 16.51 -62.51
C ARG A 907 -17.69 15.91 -63.77
N GLY A 908 -17.33 14.67 -64.09
CA GLY A 908 -17.85 13.99 -65.27
C GLY A 908 -17.50 14.77 -66.54
N SER A 909 -18.50 15.10 -67.37
CA SER A 909 -18.32 15.91 -68.59
C SER A 909 -18.69 17.39 -68.41
N MET A 910 -18.89 17.87 -67.17
CA MET A 910 -19.22 19.27 -66.92
C MET A 910 -17.99 20.15 -67.20
N PRO A 911 -18.07 21.17 -68.07
CA PRO A 911 -16.93 22.04 -68.34
C PRO A 911 -16.59 22.91 -67.12
N PHE A 912 -15.36 23.42 -67.07
CA PHE A 912 -14.99 24.50 -66.15
C PHE A 912 -15.96 25.68 -66.35
N ASN A 913 -16.74 26.00 -65.31
CA ASN A 913 -17.84 26.96 -65.42
C ASN A 913 -18.06 27.76 -64.13
N PRO A 914 -17.05 28.51 -63.65
CA PRO A 914 -17.23 29.43 -62.54
C PRO A 914 -18.23 30.52 -62.94
N GLN A 915 -19.21 30.76 -62.06
CA GLN A 915 -20.25 31.76 -62.27
C GLN A 915 -20.46 32.55 -60.98
N ASP A 916 -20.82 33.83 -61.11
CA ASP A 916 -21.16 34.67 -59.97
C ASP A 916 -22.31 34.03 -59.15
N GLY A 917 -22.15 34.02 -57.83
CA GLY A 917 -23.11 33.42 -56.89
C GLY A 917 -22.91 31.92 -56.64
N GLN A 918 -21.93 31.26 -57.28
CA GLN A 918 -21.50 29.92 -56.88
C GLN A 918 -20.55 29.99 -55.69
N VAL A 919 -20.81 29.19 -54.64
CA VAL A 919 -20.00 29.17 -53.42
C VAL A 919 -19.70 27.74 -53.01
N PHE A 920 -18.43 27.43 -52.76
CA PHE A 920 -17.98 26.20 -52.12
C PHE A 920 -17.59 26.51 -50.68
N THR A 921 -18.36 26.00 -49.72
CA THR A 921 -18.16 26.23 -48.29
C THR A 921 -17.54 25.01 -47.64
N ILE A 922 -16.55 25.20 -46.79
CA ILE A 922 -15.93 24.17 -45.96
C ILE A 922 -16.10 24.59 -44.51
N ILE A 923 -16.61 23.67 -43.69
CA ILE A 923 -16.88 23.89 -42.27
C ILE A 923 -16.00 22.91 -41.48
N PRO A 924 -15.09 23.40 -40.61
CA PRO A 924 -14.33 22.53 -39.71
C PRO A 924 -15.19 22.03 -38.54
N ASN A 925 -14.65 21.10 -37.77
CA ASN A 925 -15.04 20.99 -36.37
C ASN A 925 -14.38 22.14 -35.60
N TYR A 926 -15.14 22.88 -34.81
CA TYR A 926 -14.60 23.96 -33.98
C TYR A 926 -14.06 23.41 -32.67
N ALA A 927 -12.76 23.61 -32.41
CA ALA A 927 -12.14 23.21 -31.15
C ALA A 927 -12.71 23.99 -29.95
N ASN A 928 -12.51 23.46 -28.74
CA ASN A 928 -12.77 24.22 -27.51
C ASN A 928 -11.76 25.36 -27.40
N THR A 929 -12.24 26.59 -27.25
CA THR A 929 -11.43 27.80 -27.13
C THR A 929 -11.79 28.59 -25.87
N GLY A 930 -11.00 29.61 -25.52
CA GLY A 930 -11.33 30.50 -24.40
C GLY A 930 -12.61 31.33 -24.58
N ALA A 931 -13.26 31.28 -25.74
CA ALA A 931 -14.59 31.85 -25.95
C ALA A 931 -15.71 30.87 -25.56
N ASP A 932 -15.41 29.57 -25.41
CA ASP A 932 -16.37 28.53 -25.12
C ASP A 932 -16.66 28.43 -23.63
N GLN A 933 -17.94 28.27 -23.33
CA GLN A 933 -18.42 28.16 -21.95
C GLN A 933 -19.54 27.14 -21.86
N PHE A 934 -19.36 26.13 -21.01
CA PHE A 934 -20.39 25.15 -20.69
C PHE A 934 -20.87 25.38 -19.26
N THR A 935 -22.18 25.31 -19.04
CA THR A 935 -22.78 25.47 -17.71
C THR A 935 -23.73 24.34 -17.39
N PHE A 936 -23.79 23.95 -16.11
CA PHE A 936 -24.73 22.96 -15.61
C PHE A 936 -25.11 23.26 -14.17
N THR A 937 -26.22 22.69 -13.73
CA THR A 937 -26.68 22.79 -12.34
C THR A 937 -26.60 21.43 -11.68
N ALA A 938 -25.84 21.33 -10.59
CA ALA A 938 -25.76 20.09 -9.82
C ALA A 938 -27.13 19.73 -9.20
N PRO A 939 -27.40 18.45 -8.95
CA PRO A 939 -28.57 18.04 -8.18
C PRO A 939 -28.60 18.74 -6.82
N ALA A 940 -29.81 19.04 -6.34
CA ALA A 940 -30.00 19.64 -5.03
C ALA A 940 -29.28 18.84 -3.94
N PRO A 941 -28.74 19.52 -2.91
CA PRO A 941 -28.08 18.85 -1.82
C PRO A 941 -29.07 17.96 -1.08
N LYS A 942 -28.54 16.97 -0.36
CA LYS A 942 -29.33 16.17 0.57
C LYS A 942 -30.08 17.12 1.52
N THR A 943 -31.40 16.99 1.56
CA THR A 943 -32.24 17.76 2.50
C THR A 943 -32.67 16.89 3.66
N SER A 944 -32.87 17.51 4.83
CA SER A 944 -33.40 16.87 6.03
C SER A 944 -34.64 17.61 6.49
N SER A 945 -35.73 16.88 6.80
CA SER A 945 -36.99 17.48 7.26
C SER A 945 -37.57 16.71 8.45
N MET A 946 -37.90 17.42 9.53
CA MET A 946 -38.56 16.85 10.70
C MET A 946 -39.93 16.24 10.37
N ASP A 947 -40.70 16.86 9.47
CA ASP A 947 -42.02 16.35 9.09
C ASP A 947 -41.92 15.06 8.26
N LEU A 948 -40.91 14.97 7.40
CA LEU A 948 -40.59 13.72 6.71
C LEU A 948 -40.05 12.67 7.67
N ALA A 949 -39.22 13.04 8.64
CA ALA A 949 -38.71 12.13 9.66
C ALA A 949 -39.85 11.50 10.47
N LYS A 950 -40.85 12.30 10.89
CA LYS A 950 -42.07 11.80 11.56
C LYS A 950 -42.87 10.81 10.72
N LYS A 951 -42.94 11.01 9.40
CA LYS A 951 -43.57 10.05 8.47
C LYS A 951 -42.74 8.78 8.30
N ASP A 952 -41.42 8.94 8.21
CA ASP A 952 -40.48 7.84 8.00
C ASP A 952 -40.38 6.88 9.20
N VAL A 953 -40.86 7.27 10.39
CA VAL A 953 -41.06 6.38 11.54
C VAL A 953 -41.85 5.11 11.20
N GLU A 954 -42.73 5.17 10.20
CA GLU A 954 -43.46 3.99 9.75
C GLU A 954 -42.58 2.90 9.15
N LYS A 955 -41.41 3.27 8.60
CA LYS A 955 -40.42 2.37 8.01
C LYS A 955 -39.51 1.70 9.05
N ILE A 956 -39.56 2.13 10.31
CA ILE A 956 -38.84 1.47 11.40
C ILE A 956 -39.32 0.03 11.50
N ASN A 957 -38.38 -0.90 11.47
CA ASN A 957 -38.66 -2.33 11.50
C ASN A 957 -37.60 -3.09 12.29
N VAL A 958 -37.84 -4.38 12.54
CA VAL A 958 -36.90 -5.31 13.17
C VAL A 958 -36.75 -6.55 12.30
N PHE A 959 -35.51 -7.00 12.09
CA PHE A 959 -35.20 -8.19 11.30
C PHE A 959 -34.07 -9.04 11.93
N PRO A 960 -34.04 -10.36 11.69
CA PRO A 960 -35.13 -11.15 11.13
C PRO A 960 -36.34 -11.14 12.07
N ASN A 961 -37.54 -11.20 11.51
CA ASN A 961 -38.78 -11.30 12.27
C ASN A 961 -39.78 -12.17 11.49
N PRO A 962 -40.01 -13.44 11.88
CA PRO A 962 -39.51 -14.06 13.12
C PRO A 962 -37.99 -14.33 13.10
N TYR A 963 -37.36 -14.31 14.27
CA TYR A 963 -36.04 -14.90 14.48
C TYR A 963 -36.18 -16.42 14.68
N TYR A 964 -35.51 -17.22 13.84
CA TYR A 964 -35.65 -18.68 13.79
C TYR A 964 -34.35 -19.40 14.18
N GLY A 965 -33.90 -19.22 15.41
CA GLY A 965 -32.73 -19.90 15.96
C GLY A 965 -31.39 -19.40 15.43
N TYR A 966 -31.35 -18.97 14.17
CA TYR A 966 -30.20 -18.58 13.37
C TYR A 966 -30.55 -17.44 12.39
N GLN A 967 -29.57 -16.62 12.02
CA GLN A 967 -29.62 -15.78 10.80
C GLN A 967 -28.30 -15.81 10.03
N TYR A 968 -28.36 -15.55 8.72
CA TYR A 968 -27.18 -15.62 7.83
C TYR A 968 -26.05 -14.62 8.16
N ARG A 969 -26.31 -13.62 9.00
CA ARG A 969 -25.35 -12.62 9.46
C ARG A 969 -24.62 -13.00 10.75
N GLU A 970 -24.97 -14.14 11.35
CA GLU A 970 -24.31 -14.65 12.53
C GLU A 970 -23.02 -15.36 12.13
N LEU A 971 -21.89 -14.87 12.64
CA LEU A 971 -20.57 -15.44 12.39
C LEU A 971 -20.26 -16.64 13.30
N ALA A 972 -21.03 -16.82 14.38
CA ALA A 972 -20.88 -17.92 15.33
C ALA A 972 -22.24 -18.33 15.92
N PRO A 973 -22.47 -19.63 16.24
CA PRO A 973 -23.74 -20.13 16.77
C PRO A 973 -24.22 -19.49 18.08
N ASN A 974 -23.31 -18.90 18.85
CA ASN A 974 -23.59 -18.24 20.13
C ASN A 974 -23.84 -16.73 20.01
N ASN A 975 -23.61 -16.13 18.83
CA ASN A 975 -23.77 -14.70 18.62
C ASN A 975 -25.17 -14.38 18.07
N LYS A 976 -26.22 -14.62 18.88
CA LYS A 976 -27.62 -14.49 18.44
C LYS A 976 -28.13 -13.06 18.55
N TYR A 977 -28.69 -12.49 17.50
CA TYR A 977 -29.24 -11.14 17.55
C TYR A 977 -30.37 -10.87 16.54
N VAL A 978 -31.12 -9.79 16.79
CA VAL A 978 -31.98 -9.12 15.81
C VAL A 978 -31.51 -7.68 15.64
N THR A 979 -31.87 -7.06 14.52
CA THR A 979 -31.48 -5.69 14.16
C THR A 979 -32.72 -4.85 13.96
N PHE A 980 -32.83 -3.76 14.71
CA PHE A 980 -33.75 -2.66 14.43
C PHE A 980 -33.15 -1.77 13.35
N SER A 981 -33.97 -1.30 12.41
CA SER A 981 -33.51 -0.52 11.26
C SER A 981 -34.33 0.74 11.04
N HIS A 982 -33.71 1.69 10.34
CA HIS A 982 -34.30 2.98 9.99
C HIS A 982 -34.64 3.85 11.22
N LEU A 983 -33.87 3.66 12.30
CA LEU A 983 -33.98 4.47 13.50
C LEU A 983 -33.50 5.91 13.22
N PRO A 984 -34.14 6.93 13.82
CA PRO A 984 -33.57 8.27 13.87
C PRO A 984 -32.38 8.30 14.84
N ASP A 985 -31.59 9.36 14.81
CA ASP A 985 -30.34 9.49 15.58
C ASP A 985 -30.51 9.25 17.11
N ASN A 986 -31.69 9.56 17.67
CA ASN A 986 -32.04 9.29 19.07
C ASN A 986 -33.33 8.47 19.18
N ALA A 987 -33.22 7.26 19.73
CA ALA A 987 -34.38 6.39 20.01
C ALA A 987 -34.17 5.54 21.27
N ILE A 988 -35.24 5.31 22.04
CA ILE A 988 -35.23 4.41 23.20
C ILE A 988 -36.14 3.22 22.89
N ILE A 989 -35.54 2.05 22.79
CA ILE A 989 -36.21 0.78 22.48
C ILE A 989 -36.46 0.04 23.79
N ARG A 990 -37.73 -0.17 24.13
CA ARG A 990 -38.17 -0.93 25.31
C ARG A 990 -38.86 -2.20 24.86
N ILE A 991 -38.35 -3.34 25.29
CA ILE A 991 -38.84 -4.64 24.86
C ILE A 991 -39.57 -5.30 26.02
N PHE A 992 -40.81 -5.71 25.78
CA PHE A 992 -41.69 -6.34 26.76
C PHE A 992 -42.10 -7.75 26.31
N ASP A 993 -42.32 -8.65 27.26
CA ASP A 993 -43.01 -9.90 26.98
C ASP A 993 -44.53 -9.68 26.82
N LEU A 994 -45.29 -10.73 26.45
CA LEU A 994 -46.76 -10.65 26.31
C LEU A 994 -47.51 -10.33 27.62
N SER A 995 -46.86 -10.50 28.78
CA SER A 995 -47.44 -10.17 30.09
C SER A 995 -47.20 -8.70 30.46
N GLY A 996 -46.45 -7.95 29.66
CA GLY A 996 -46.10 -6.54 29.90
C GLY A 996 -44.89 -6.35 30.81
N VAL A 997 -44.10 -7.39 31.06
CA VAL A 997 -42.86 -7.29 31.84
C VAL A 997 -41.75 -6.73 30.95
N LEU A 998 -41.04 -5.70 31.43
CA LEU A 998 -39.88 -5.15 30.74
C LEU A 998 -38.73 -6.16 30.75
N VAL A 999 -38.23 -6.48 29.56
CA VAL A 999 -37.17 -7.47 29.35
C VAL A 999 -35.82 -6.79 29.13
N LYS A 1000 -35.80 -5.74 28.29
CA LYS A 1000 -34.60 -5.01 27.89
C LYS A 1000 -34.94 -3.57 27.57
N THR A 1001 -34.07 -2.64 27.96
CA THR A 1001 -34.03 -1.28 27.41
C THR A 1001 -32.75 -1.09 26.62
N ILE A 1002 -32.86 -0.54 25.42
CA ILE A 1002 -31.74 -0.18 24.54
C ILE A 1002 -31.86 1.31 24.22
N THR A 1003 -30.75 2.04 24.39
CA THR A 1003 -30.67 3.46 24.04
C THR A 1003 -29.82 3.58 22.79
N HIS A 1004 -30.42 4.03 21.70
CA HIS A 1004 -29.75 4.27 20.43
C HIS A 1004 -29.20 5.69 20.40
N ILE A 1005 -27.94 5.84 20.01
CA ILE A 1005 -27.16 7.10 20.08
C ILE A 1005 -26.59 7.43 18.69
N PRO A 1006 -26.46 8.72 18.30
CA PRO A 1006 -26.18 9.17 16.94
C PRO A 1006 -24.92 8.63 16.24
N ASN A 1007 -24.00 8.02 16.99
CA ASN A 1007 -22.74 7.47 16.49
C ASN A 1007 -22.87 6.04 15.93
N GLN A 1008 -24.05 5.39 16.01
CA GLN A 1008 -24.25 4.01 15.52
C GLN A 1008 -25.06 3.88 14.22
N GLY A 1009 -25.27 4.97 13.47
CA GLY A 1009 -26.03 4.95 12.22
C GLY A 1009 -27.53 4.80 12.46
N GLN A 1010 -28.26 4.10 11.56
CA GLN A 1010 -29.72 3.90 11.69
C GLN A 1010 -30.11 2.47 12.12
N PHE A 1011 -29.12 1.70 12.57
CA PHE A 1011 -29.28 0.29 12.95
C PHE A 1011 -28.92 0.10 14.42
N GLU A 1012 -29.66 -0.78 15.09
CA GLU A 1012 -29.40 -1.11 16.49
C GLU A 1012 -29.61 -2.61 16.69
N THR A 1013 -28.71 -3.28 17.41
CA THR A 1013 -28.82 -4.74 17.60
C THR A 1013 -29.31 -5.10 18.98
N TRP A 1014 -30.12 -6.15 19.07
CA TRP A 1014 -30.47 -6.78 20.33
C TRP A 1014 -29.98 -8.22 20.33
N ASN A 1015 -29.05 -8.53 21.23
CA ASN A 1015 -28.45 -9.85 21.45
C ASN A 1015 -29.40 -10.91 22.04
N LEU A 1016 -30.71 -10.66 22.01
CA LEU A 1016 -31.75 -11.54 22.55
C LEU A 1016 -31.54 -11.91 24.04
N ALA A 1017 -30.94 -11.01 24.81
CA ALA A 1017 -30.77 -11.16 26.25
C ALA A 1017 -31.55 -10.08 27.03
N ASN A 1018 -31.90 -10.37 28.27
CA ASN A 1018 -32.48 -9.38 29.18
C ASN A 1018 -31.42 -8.44 29.76
N ASP A 1019 -31.81 -7.48 30.60
CA ASP A 1019 -30.87 -6.54 31.24
C ASP A 1019 -29.85 -7.17 32.19
N SER A 1020 -30.05 -8.45 32.58
CA SER A 1020 -29.09 -9.25 33.34
C SER A 1020 -28.25 -10.18 32.46
N ASN A 1021 -28.24 -9.96 31.14
CA ASN A 1021 -27.54 -10.77 30.13
C ASN A 1021 -27.97 -12.25 30.07
N TYR A 1022 -29.16 -12.60 30.55
CA TYR A 1022 -29.73 -13.94 30.35
C TYR A 1022 -30.49 -14.02 29.02
N PRO A 1023 -30.29 -15.08 28.22
CA PRO A 1023 -31.06 -15.29 26.99
C PRO A 1023 -32.57 -15.31 27.24
N VAL A 1024 -33.33 -14.70 26.33
CA VAL A 1024 -34.79 -14.69 26.41
C VAL A 1024 -35.40 -15.97 25.85
N ALA A 1025 -36.58 -16.35 26.35
CA ALA A 1025 -37.29 -17.53 25.90
C ALA A 1025 -37.88 -17.37 24.48
N SER A 1026 -38.23 -18.47 23.83
CA SER A 1026 -39.05 -18.43 22.63
C SER A 1026 -40.42 -17.82 22.95
N GLY A 1027 -40.87 -16.83 22.17
CA GLY A 1027 -42.11 -16.12 22.41
C GLY A 1027 -42.31 -14.92 21.51
N ILE A 1028 -43.43 -14.21 21.73
CA ILE A 1028 -43.71 -12.92 21.09
C ILE A 1028 -43.35 -11.81 22.07
N TYR A 1029 -42.68 -10.79 21.55
CA TYR A 1029 -42.26 -9.61 22.27
C TYR A 1029 -42.88 -8.37 21.66
N ILE A 1030 -43.25 -7.41 22.51
CA ILE A 1030 -43.73 -6.09 22.11
C ILE A 1030 -42.56 -5.11 22.25
N VAL A 1031 -42.18 -4.48 21.15
CA VAL A 1031 -41.11 -3.49 21.11
C VAL A 1031 -41.74 -2.11 21.04
N TYR A 1032 -41.56 -1.31 22.08
CA TYR A 1032 -41.98 0.08 22.15
C TYR A 1032 -40.77 0.98 21.93
N ILE A 1033 -40.80 1.74 20.83
CA ILE A 1033 -39.71 2.64 20.42
C ILE A 1033 -40.19 4.07 20.64
N ASP A 1034 -39.45 4.79 21.47
CA ASP A 1034 -39.70 6.17 21.84
C ASP A 1034 -38.68 7.07 21.15
N MET A 1035 -39.13 8.07 20.39
CA MET A 1035 -38.26 8.97 19.62
C MET A 1035 -38.47 10.39 20.11
N PRO A 1036 -37.79 10.79 21.21
CA PRO A 1036 -38.08 12.03 21.93
C PRO A 1036 -37.95 13.27 21.04
N ASP A 1037 -36.92 13.31 20.18
CA ASP A 1037 -36.65 14.45 19.29
C ASP A 1037 -37.73 14.64 18.23
N LEU A 1038 -38.37 13.55 17.81
CA LEU A 1038 -39.48 13.58 16.86
C LEU A 1038 -40.84 13.73 17.56
N GLY A 1039 -40.89 13.59 18.89
CA GLY A 1039 -42.12 13.63 19.68
C GLY A 1039 -43.13 12.54 19.27
N THR A 1040 -42.64 11.38 18.84
CA THR A 1040 -43.47 10.28 18.32
C THR A 1040 -42.96 8.93 18.84
N THR A 1041 -43.78 7.89 18.66
CA THR A 1041 -43.51 6.54 19.15
C THR A 1041 -43.91 5.50 18.11
N LYS A 1042 -43.30 4.32 18.17
CA LYS A 1042 -43.61 3.19 17.29
C LYS A 1042 -43.71 1.92 18.12
N VAL A 1043 -44.69 1.08 17.80
CA VAL A 1043 -44.81 -0.25 18.40
C VAL A 1043 -44.61 -1.31 17.33
N LEU A 1044 -43.69 -2.25 17.57
CA LEU A 1044 -43.45 -3.43 16.74
C LEU A 1044 -43.79 -4.70 17.52
N LYS A 1045 -44.05 -5.78 16.78
CA LYS A 1045 -44.19 -7.13 17.33
C LYS A 1045 -43.05 -7.97 16.79
N LEU A 1046 -42.31 -8.64 17.67
CA LEU A 1046 -41.17 -9.48 17.31
C LEU A 1046 -41.42 -10.90 17.80
N ALA A 1047 -41.30 -11.89 16.91
CA ALA A 1047 -41.36 -13.30 17.28
C ALA A 1047 -39.94 -13.87 17.37
N ILE A 1048 -39.61 -14.52 18.49
CA ILE A 1048 -38.33 -15.18 18.73
C ILE A 1048 -38.58 -16.67 18.91
N ILE A 1049 -37.85 -17.50 18.17
CA ILE A 1049 -37.82 -18.94 18.32
C ILE A 1049 -36.36 -19.33 18.56
N GLN A 1050 -36.02 -19.67 19.80
CA GLN A 1050 -34.69 -20.15 20.18
C GLN A 1050 -34.50 -21.62 19.79
N GLU A 1051 -33.25 -22.01 19.53
CA GLU A 1051 -32.87 -23.41 19.37
C GLU A 1051 -32.97 -24.16 20.70
N GLN A 1052 -33.28 -25.45 20.64
CA GLN A 1052 -33.38 -26.29 21.83
C GLN A 1052 -31.97 -26.62 22.36
N GLN A 1053 -31.46 -25.84 23.31
CA GLN A 1053 -30.09 -25.98 23.85
C GLN A 1053 -29.88 -27.15 24.84
N MET A 1054 -30.88 -28.01 25.10
CA MET A 1054 -30.75 -29.15 26.02
C MET A 1054 -31.27 -30.46 25.39
N LEU A 1055 -30.43 -31.49 25.42
CA LEU A 1055 -30.85 -32.89 25.22
C LEU A 1055 -31.92 -33.24 26.27
N LYS A 1056 -33.03 -33.84 25.81
CA LYS A 1056 -34.20 -34.12 26.64
C LYS A 1056 -33.99 -35.27 27.65
N THR A 1057 -32.80 -35.85 27.69
CA THR A 1057 -32.47 -36.97 28.59
C THR A 1057 -30.95 -37.00 28.77
N TYR A 1058 -30.51 -37.04 30.03
CA TYR A 1058 -29.12 -37.25 30.45
C TYR A 1058 -28.70 -38.70 30.23
#